data_AF-A0A2U2ZPI6-F1
#
_entry.id   AF-A0A2U2ZPI6-F1
#
_cell.length_a   1.000
_cell.length_b   1.000
_cell.length_c   1.000
_cell.angle_alpha   90.00
_cell.angle_beta   90.00
_cell.angle_gamma   90.00
#
_symmetry.space_group_name_H-M   'P 1'
#
loop_
_entity.id
_entity.type
_entity.pdbx_description
1 polymer ?
#
loop_
_entity_poly.entity_id
_entity_poly.type
_entity_poly.pdbx_seq_one_letter_code
_entity_poly.pdbx_strand_id
1 'polypeptide(L)'
;MVRQPDPSTARAVIVGVENYVHLDPLPAVTNNVARLGELLRDPGLWGLADEHCRILLNPGSERDVLDAVHEAASEAAGFFLLYFAGHGLRDHTENLQLALPDTSKEHIYRALSYDRLRSVLLKACRADHKVIIIDSCFSGLAVGGMGSPDVADYAEVDGTFLLTSSAGTRISMAPVGARYTLFTGELLKVLEQGDPSADDLLDMDTIYRAVARALRAASGPAPQQRARNGGARITFVRNRAHIGPLRDSVFGPLPGGLPQGYHNLLHETVPGLLAQLELTAKEQADAALLVVAERWPEQQTAALLTELARVGRERQADVAVGAVVGRPAQEVAACLDVLEQLGAWQLIGALLKALIRTGPTAVARVAGKLREHGTTMAERLVRAALAEGGPAGSADLVTALYQRGLGDEALSELRTLMSGHPDPRYVGVADALLAGGATSSAYELYAELPVALATTRRPEDTARLLASMADNGARGRAVALLDSLLGVPGGTGAVHWALALHAVGLDWADEIARKELGTAAVDDVLRVLEQVRRSRPGELPTVVRWAIDDARSTADIVAFTTALREYGLPLDALRILTETADADLEKAAALISALRPGRDDEAAKLLARAYERPLRDRILFVTALRRHGADQDARPLLADVLARHSAADLLAELSLLSREIDLDDLLAHFAAAARGEHLGPLLFEYWESGRHADAERLLCSLTGDRLSLLAGTLEEFTAVRSSEPIQLGEPLVMYEERTRRAAQSRAWLATAVSRLGSDALVHLTEKVATTLPSGAASFSRQTPLGAVVAASTRRVPLPVLLALVEAHRERDAGLPHPTGMSPLLWVLGTALSSRADAQLLLSHLFEDRRHVLRIPDELRELMRTVPCEDAAHVYLVLARGGPLHPAALSGLGDRPDLPGVLARLHASGLSRGEALRIRRAGLRPWQYGVAVKVVMDLLEQTVGLYTVNVLTGAAGELEPHSLGELIGTLGIQRRVNDLDRVVASAAAQRGPLAQWLPDVLVVLRGARLDDLAARVIQKAVRCSPTSDAAAVVDGLREDGLCGEADLVEEANRHHRMTRWLHR
;
A
#
# COMPACT_ATOMS: atom_id res chain seq x y z
N MET A 1 -5.78 42.39 -22.78
CA MET A 1 -4.41 42.91 -23.00
C MET A 1 -4.09 43.87 -21.88
N VAL A 2 -3.01 43.65 -21.14
CA VAL A 2 -2.49 44.61 -20.16
C VAL A 2 -1.74 45.69 -20.95
N ARG A 3 -2.14 46.96 -20.80
CA ARG A 3 -1.50 48.11 -21.47
C ARG A 3 -0.85 48.98 -20.42
N GLN A 4 0.26 49.62 -20.80
CA GLN A 4 0.89 50.64 -19.98
C GLN A 4 -0.10 51.80 -19.76
N PRO A 5 -0.32 52.26 -18.51
CA PRO A 5 -1.15 53.41 -18.20
C PRO A 5 -0.67 54.65 -18.95
N ASP A 6 -1.61 55.40 -19.51
CA ASP A 6 -1.32 56.62 -20.26
C ASP A 6 -0.62 57.67 -19.38
N PRO A 7 0.66 58.02 -19.67
CA PRO A 7 1.43 58.97 -18.89
C PRO A 7 0.80 60.38 -18.81
N SER A 8 -0.07 60.74 -19.76
CA SER A 8 -0.76 62.03 -19.76
C SER A 8 -1.84 62.13 -18.67
N THR A 9 -2.38 61.00 -18.24
CA THR A 9 -3.45 60.89 -17.23
C THR A 9 -2.95 60.43 -15.86
N ALA A 10 -1.64 60.17 -15.76
CA ALA A 10 -0.99 59.71 -14.56
C ALA A 10 -0.39 60.88 -13.75
N ARG A 11 -0.30 60.72 -12.44
CA ARG A 11 0.36 61.67 -11.53
C ARG A 11 1.24 60.92 -10.54
N ALA A 12 2.40 61.49 -10.23
CA ALA A 12 3.31 60.97 -9.23
C ALA A 12 3.70 62.05 -8.22
N VAL A 13 3.73 61.70 -6.94
CA VAL A 13 4.26 62.53 -5.85
C VAL A 13 5.39 61.76 -5.17
N ILE A 14 6.57 62.35 -5.15
CA ILE A 14 7.79 61.78 -4.56
C ILE A 14 8.22 62.67 -3.41
N VAL A 15 8.18 62.15 -2.19
CA VAL A 15 8.53 62.87 -0.96
C VAL A 15 9.79 62.28 -0.37
N GLY A 16 10.78 63.12 -0.09
CA GLY A 16 12.01 62.71 0.58
C GLY A 16 12.33 63.64 1.74
N VAL A 17 12.75 63.08 2.87
CA VAL A 17 13.26 63.85 4.00
C VAL A 17 14.66 63.32 4.35
N GLU A 18 15.68 64.14 4.06
CA GLU A 18 17.08 63.81 4.35
C GLU A 18 17.61 64.52 5.60
N ASN A 19 17.12 65.73 5.88
CA ASN A 19 17.65 66.58 6.94
C ASN A 19 16.60 66.70 8.05
N TYR A 20 17.04 66.39 9.27
CA TYR A 20 16.22 66.44 10.46
C TYR A 20 16.90 67.31 11.51
N VAL A 21 16.11 68.11 12.22
CA VAL A 21 16.58 68.94 13.34
C VAL A 21 16.87 68.08 14.57
N HIS A 22 16.04 67.03 14.76
CA HIS A 22 16.03 66.23 15.99
C HIS A 22 16.28 64.73 15.77
N LEU A 23 16.40 64.28 14.53
CA LEU A 23 16.71 62.89 14.16
C LEU A 23 18.01 62.84 13.35
N ASP A 24 18.58 61.66 13.20
CA ASP A 24 19.77 61.49 12.36
C ASP A 24 19.46 61.80 10.88
N PRO A 25 20.36 62.49 10.14
CA PRO A 25 20.16 62.74 8.72
C PRO A 25 20.24 61.45 7.88
N LEU A 26 19.54 61.45 6.74
CA LEU A 26 19.47 60.36 5.77
C LEU A 26 19.89 60.87 4.36
N PRO A 27 21.17 61.17 4.13
CA PRO A 27 21.64 61.82 2.90
C PRO A 27 21.37 60.99 1.62
N ALA A 28 21.22 59.67 1.74
CA ALA A 28 20.88 58.79 0.62
C ALA A 28 19.49 59.06 0.04
N VAL A 29 18.57 59.67 0.81
CA VAL A 29 17.19 59.95 0.39
C VAL A 29 17.14 60.95 -0.77
N THR A 30 18.04 61.94 -0.81
CA THR A 30 18.11 62.88 -1.94
C THR A 30 18.44 62.18 -3.25
N ASN A 31 19.35 61.20 -3.21
CA ASN A 31 19.68 60.40 -4.39
C ASN A 31 18.52 59.50 -4.81
N ASN A 32 17.77 58.95 -3.84
CA ASN A 32 16.58 58.14 -4.12
C ASN A 32 15.54 58.93 -4.92
N VAL A 33 15.12 60.09 -4.39
CA VAL A 33 14.03 60.87 -4.98
C VAL A 33 14.41 61.44 -6.34
N ALA A 34 15.66 61.90 -6.49
CA ALA A 34 16.17 62.39 -7.76
C ALA A 34 16.16 61.29 -8.82
N ARG A 35 16.73 60.12 -8.50
CA ARG A 35 16.85 59.04 -9.47
C ARG A 35 15.51 58.40 -9.82
N LEU A 36 14.63 58.22 -8.84
CA LEU A 36 13.28 57.72 -9.10
C LEU A 36 12.51 58.70 -10.00
N GLY A 37 12.60 60.01 -9.72
CA GLY A 37 11.97 61.03 -10.55
C GLY A 37 12.50 61.03 -11.99
N GLU A 38 13.80 60.85 -12.22
CA GLU A 38 14.37 60.67 -13.57
C GLU A 38 13.79 59.46 -14.29
N LEU A 39 13.74 58.30 -13.62
CA LEU A 39 13.27 57.06 -14.24
C LEU A 39 11.79 57.12 -14.63
N LEU A 40 10.92 57.68 -13.79
CA LEU A 40 9.49 57.78 -14.12
C LEU A 40 9.22 58.72 -15.31
N ARG A 41 10.10 59.69 -15.56
CA ARG A 41 10.01 60.63 -16.69
C ARG A 41 10.67 60.10 -17.96
N ASP A 42 11.43 59.02 -17.87
CA ASP A 42 12.14 58.46 -19.02
C ASP A 42 11.14 57.84 -20.03
N PRO A 43 11.12 58.29 -21.30
CA PRO A 43 10.20 57.76 -22.32
C PRO A 43 10.38 56.27 -22.63
N GLY A 44 11.57 55.73 -22.39
CA GLY A 44 11.88 54.31 -22.50
C GLY A 44 11.40 53.47 -21.31
N LEU A 45 10.92 54.12 -20.23
CA LEU A 45 10.38 53.45 -19.05
C LEU A 45 8.89 53.73 -18.85
N TRP A 46 8.51 54.98 -18.57
CA TRP A 46 7.10 55.40 -18.43
C TRP A 46 6.79 56.68 -19.21
N GLY A 47 7.66 57.68 -19.17
CA GLY A 47 7.51 58.91 -19.94
C GLY A 47 6.52 59.90 -19.34
N LEU A 48 6.43 59.98 -18.00
CA LEU A 48 5.69 61.06 -17.34
C LEU A 48 6.25 62.42 -17.74
N ALA A 49 5.37 63.39 -18.03
CA ALA A 49 5.78 64.78 -18.19
C ALA A 49 6.29 65.35 -16.85
N ASP A 50 7.19 66.34 -16.92
CA ASP A 50 7.75 67.00 -15.73
C ASP A 50 6.66 67.54 -14.79
N GLU A 51 5.61 68.13 -15.36
CA GLU A 51 4.45 68.66 -14.61
C GLU A 51 3.59 67.59 -13.92
N HIS A 52 3.72 66.32 -14.32
CA HIS A 52 2.98 65.19 -13.74
C HIS A 52 3.78 64.46 -12.64
N CYS A 53 5.04 64.85 -12.38
CA CYS A 53 5.92 64.23 -11.39
C CYS A 53 6.42 65.27 -10.38
N ARG A 54 5.73 65.38 -9.23
CA ARG A 54 6.04 66.38 -8.20
C ARG A 54 6.98 65.81 -7.15
N ILE A 55 8.14 66.46 -6.97
CA ILE A 55 9.15 66.07 -5.97
C ILE A 55 9.14 67.08 -4.81
N LEU A 56 8.98 66.59 -3.57
CA LEU A 56 9.07 67.37 -2.33
C LEU A 56 10.26 66.89 -1.51
N LEU A 57 11.32 67.68 -1.45
CA LEU A 57 12.49 67.40 -0.61
C LEU A 57 12.46 68.27 0.64
N ASN A 58 12.56 67.64 1.82
CA ASN A 58 12.49 68.26 3.14
C ASN A 58 11.27 69.21 3.32
N PRO A 59 10.03 68.77 3.04
CA PRO A 59 8.82 69.58 3.26
C PRO A 59 8.74 70.11 4.69
N GLY A 60 8.36 71.38 4.85
CA GLY A 60 8.38 72.08 6.14
C GLY A 60 7.26 71.65 7.10
N SER A 61 6.15 71.13 6.59
CA SER A 61 4.99 70.75 7.39
C SER A 61 4.17 69.61 6.75
N GLU A 62 3.31 68.98 7.57
CA GLU A 62 2.34 67.97 7.12
C GLU A 62 1.44 68.52 6.01
N ARG A 63 1.03 69.79 6.14
CA ARG A 63 0.16 70.48 5.19
C ARG A 63 0.77 70.52 3.79
N ASP A 64 2.07 70.81 3.68
CA ASP A 64 2.74 70.91 2.38
C ASP A 64 2.66 69.60 1.59
N VAL A 65 2.77 68.46 2.30
CA VAL A 65 2.67 67.14 1.70
C VAL A 65 1.22 66.79 1.37
N LEU A 66 0.29 67.01 2.30
CA LEU A 66 -1.12 66.69 2.09
C LEU A 66 -1.74 67.52 0.96
N ASP A 67 -1.41 68.82 0.85
CA ASP A 67 -1.91 69.70 -0.21
C ASP A 67 -1.39 69.24 -1.58
N ALA A 68 -0.09 68.92 -1.68
CA ALA A 68 0.52 68.41 -2.91
C ALA A 68 -0.05 67.04 -3.33
N VAL A 69 -0.29 66.15 -2.37
CA VAL A 69 -0.91 64.84 -2.61
C VAL A 69 -2.37 65.01 -3.02
N HIS A 70 -3.12 65.90 -2.36
CA HIS A 70 -4.51 66.17 -2.71
C HIS A 70 -4.65 66.69 -4.14
N GLU A 71 -3.83 67.66 -4.53
CA GLU A 71 -3.81 68.25 -5.87
C GLU A 71 -3.51 67.18 -6.93
N ALA A 72 -2.38 66.48 -6.79
CA ALA A 72 -1.97 65.45 -7.74
C ALA A 72 -2.95 64.27 -7.80
N ALA A 73 -3.52 63.85 -6.66
CA ALA A 73 -4.50 62.78 -6.62
C ALA A 73 -5.82 63.18 -7.29
N SER A 74 -6.26 64.44 -7.15
CA SER A 74 -7.50 64.94 -7.75
C SER A 74 -7.41 65.03 -9.28
N GLU A 75 -6.21 65.24 -9.82
CA GLU A 75 -5.95 65.29 -11.27
C GLU A 75 -5.69 63.92 -11.89
N ALA A 76 -5.32 62.92 -11.10
CA ALA A 76 -5.02 61.59 -11.59
C ALA A 76 -6.29 60.84 -12.00
N ALA A 77 -6.38 60.48 -13.29
CA ALA A 77 -7.50 59.72 -13.83
C ALA A 77 -7.15 58.24 -14.09
N GLY A 78 -5.97 57.97 -14.65
CA GLY A 78 -5.54 56.59 -14.93
C GLY A 78 -4.72 55.98 -13.79
N PHE A 79 -3.70 56.71 -13.32
CA PHE A 79 -2.73 56.18 -12.38
C PHE A 79 -2.23 57.23 -11.39
N PHE A 80 -2.11 56.86 -10.12
CA PHE A 80 -1.50 57.69 -9.10
C PHE A 80 -0.37 56.93 -8.39
N LEU A 81 0.81 57.53 -8.30
CA LEU A 81 1.96 57.02 -7.55
C LEU A 81 2.32 57.95 -6.40
N LEU A 82 2.44 57.42 -5.19
CA LEU A 82 3.07 58.10 -4.06
C LEU A 82 4.31 57.34 -3.63
N TYR A 83 5.44 58.02 -3.56
CA TYR A 83 6.68 57.53 -2.97
C TYR A 83 7.06 58.39 -1.76
N PHE A 84 7.36 57.77 -0.62
CA PHE A 84 7.90 58.46 0.55
C PHE A 84 9.19 57.78 1.02
N ALA A 85 10.24 58.56 1.29
CA ALA A 85 11.47 58.09 1.92
C ALA A 85 11.92 58.98 3.08
N GLY A 86 12.20 58.38 4.23
CA GLY A 86 12.60 59.09 5.46
C GLY A 86 12.48 58.23 6.72
N HIS A 87 12.57 58.83 7.90
CA HIS A 87 12.28 58.15 9.16
C HIS A 87 10.78 57.89 9.32
N GLY A 88 10.45 56.69 9.82
CA GLY A 88 9.13 56.35 10.30
C GLY A 88 9.17 56.24 11.82
N LEU A 89 8.16 56.80 12.48
CA LEU A 89 7.96 56.77 13.93
C LEU A 89 6.61 56.13 14.24
N ARG A 90 6.44 55.72 15.49
CA ARG A 90 5.19 55.18 16.01
C ARG A 90 4.64 56.14 17.05
N ASP A 91 3.35 56.44 16.98
CA ASP A 91 2.66 57.14 18.06
C ASP A 91 2.22 56.19 19.19
N HIS A 92 1.63 56.76 20.25
CA HIS A 92 1.14 56.01 21.40
C HIS A 92 0.03 54.99 21.07
N THR A 93 -0.57 55.10 19.88
CA THR A 93 -1.60 54.20 19.36
C THR A 93 -1.04 53.21 18.34
N GLU A 94 0.29 53.08 18.23
CA GLU A 94 1.02 52.24 17.27
C GLU A 94 0.73 52.57 15.79
N ASN A 95 0.20 53.77 15.47
CA ASN A 95 0.01 54.19 14.09
C ASN A 95 1.32 54.71 13.48
N LEU A 96 1.46 54.54 12.16
CA LEU A 96 2.65 54.98 11.42
C LEU A 96 2.64 56.49 11.21
N GLN A 97 3.70 57.13 11.70
CA GLN A 97 3.95 58.57 11.57
C GLN A 97 5.22 58.75 10.71
N LEU A 98 5.08 59.46 9.58
CA LEU A 98 6.17 59.72 8.64
C LEU A 98 6.89 61.02 9.06
N ALA A 99 8.14 60.93 9.49
CA ALA A 99 8.85 62.06 10.08
C ALA A 99 9.23 63.11 9.03
N LEU A 100 8.93 64.37 9.35
CA LEU A 100 9.30 65.58 8.62
C LEU A 100 10.52 66.25 9.31
N PRO A 101 11.18 67.27 8.70
CA PRO A 101 12.44 67.83 9.20
C PRO A 101 12.44 68.23 10.68
N ASP A 102 11.35 68.80 11.19
CA ASP A 102 11.21 69.27 12.57
C ASP A 102 10.55 68.23 13.52
N THR A 103 10.46 66.97 13.09
CA THR A 103 9.88 65.88 13.88
C THR A 103 10.89 65.33 14.89
N SER A 104 10.44 65.06 16.12
CA SER A 104 11.17 64.34 17.17
C SER A 104 10.26 63.30 17.83
N LYS A 105 10.83 62.44 18.70
CA LYS A 105 10.02 61.48 19.46
C LYS A 105 9.08 62.17 20.45
N GLU A 106 9.49 63.31 20.98
CA GLU A 106 8.73 64.13 21.93
C GLU A 106 7.65 64.97 21.23
N HIS A 107 7.88 65.34 19.96
CA HIS A 107 6.97 66.17 19.16
C HIS A 107 6.42 65.41 17.96
N ILE A 108 5.93 64.18 18.18
CA ILE A 108 5.45 63.33 17.10
C ILE A 108 4.26 63.92 16.33
N TYR A 109 3.50 64.84 16.94
CA TYR A 109 2.42 65.59 16.31
C TYR A 109 2.87 66.51 15.14
N ARG A 110 4.19 66.68 14.94
CA ARG A 110 4.78 67.38 13.80
C ARG A 110 5.10 66.46 12.61
N ALA A 111 4.94 65.15 12.77
CA ALA A 111 5.07 64.17 11.70
C ALA A 111 3.84 64.20 10.76
N LEU A 112 3.97 63.62 9.57
CA LEU A 112 2.86 63.34 8.67
C LEU A 112 2.18 62.02 9.08
N SER A 113 0.91 62.08 9.45
CA SER A 113 0.15 60.88 9.76
C SER A 113 -0.16 60.09 8.50
N TYR A 114 0.23 58.82 8.45
CA TYR A 114 -0.11 57.95 7.33
C TYR A 114 -1.63 57.77 7.20
N ASP A 115 -2.38 57.80 8.32
CA ASP A 115 -3.85 57.73 8.30
C ASP A 115 -4.51 58.97 7.70
N ARG A 116 -3.92 60.16 7.91
CA ARG A 116 -4.38 61.39 7.24
C ARG A 116 -4.06 61.36 5.75
N LEU A 117 -2.86 60.94 5.40
CA LEU A 117 -2.42 60.77 4.01
C LEU A 117 -3.32 59.77 3.26
N ARG A 118 -3.62 58.64 3.90
CA ARG A 118 -4.68 57.71 3.51
C ARG A 118 -6.00 58.47 3.30
N SER A 119 -6.54 59.12 4.33
CA SER A 119 -7.87 59.73 4.23
C SER A 119 -7.99 60.70 3.05
N VAL A 120 -6.94 61.48 2.78
CA VAL A 120 -6.87 62.37 1.62
C VAL A 120 -6.91 61.58 0.30
N LEU A 121 -6.10 60.54 0.18
CA LEU A 121 -6.02 59.72 -1.02
C LEU A 121 -7.35 58.98 -1.33
N LEU A 122 -8.11 58.47 -0.35
CA LEU A 122 -9.43 57.86 -0.62
C LEU A 122 -10.45 58.86 -1.10
N LYS A 123 -10.42 60.07 -0.53
CA LYS A 123 -11.43 61.10 -0.79
C LYS A 123 -11.16 61.83 -2.10
N ALA A 124 -9.89 62.04 -2.44
CA ALA A 124 -9.48 62.86 -3.57
C ALA A 124 -9.11 62.04 -4.82
N CYS A 125 -8.51 60.87 -4.67
CA CYS A 125 -7.93 60.14 -5.79
C CYS A 125 -8.98 59.36 -6.59
N ARG A 126 -9.24 59.77 -7.83
CA ARG A 126 -10.14 59.05 -8.76
C ARG A 126 -9.44 58.07 -9.68
N ALA A 127 -8.11 57.98 -9.61
CA ALA A 127 -7.33 57.07 -10.44
C ALA A 127 -7.75 55.59 -10.30
N ASP A 128 -7.81 54.90 -11.44
CA ASP A 128 -8.09 53.46 -11.53
C ASP A 128 -7.01 52.62 -10.82
N HIS A 129 -5.78 53.12 -10.81
CA HIS A 129 -4.63 52.46 -10.19
C HIS A 129 -3.92 53.39 -9.20
N LYS A 130 -3.73 52.94 -7.97
CA LYS A 130 -3.10 53.70 -6.89
C LYS A 130 -1.93 52.90 -6.32
N VAL A 131 -0.71 53.38 -6.49
CA VAL A 131 0.50 52.72 -5.98
C VAL A 131 1.14 53.60 -4.91
N ILE A 132 1.38 53.02 -3.74
CA ILE A 132 2.02 53.70 -2.61
C ILE A 132 3.28 52.92 -2.23
N ILE A 133 4.41 53.59 -2.20
CA ILE A 133 5.71 53.03 -1.86
C ILE A 133 6.29 53.82 -0.68
N ILE A 134 6.57 53.14 0.43
CA ILE A 134 7.09 53.75 1.66
C ILE A 134 8.43 53.11 2.04
N ASP A 135 9.49 53.89 1.93
CA ASP A 135 10.85 53.54 2.37
C ASP A 135 11.15 54.23 3.72
N SER A 136 10.66 53.63 4.80
CA SER A 136 10.88 54.09 6.17
C SER A 136 10.87 52.95 7.19
N CYS A 137 11.59 53.14 8.31
CA CYS A 137 11.59 52.21 9.44
C CYS A 137 10.17 52.10 10.03
N PHE A 138 9.77 50.89 10.45
CA PHE A 138 8.42 50.58 10.95
C PHE A 138 7.27 50.72 9.94
N SER A 139 7.54 50.96 8.64
CA SER A 139 6.47 51.02 7.62
C SER A 139 5.71 49.72 7.40
N GLY A 140 6.25 48.57 7.86
CA GLY A 140 5.51 47.30 7.94
C GLY A 140 4.24 47.35 8.81
N LEU A 141 4.09 48.33 9.70
CA LEU A 141 2.82 48.58 10.42
C LEU A 141 1.70 49.09 9.49
N ALA A 142 2.03 49.79 8.40
CA ALA A 142 1.05 50.14 7.36
C ALA A 142 0.50 48.89 6.65
N VAL A 143 1.20 47.75 6.76
CA VAL A 143 0.81 46.43 6.27
C VAL A 143 0.23 45.54 7.39
N GLY A 144 0.17 45.98 8.65
CA GLY A 144 -0.04 45.10 9.81
C GLY A 144 -1.06 45.51 10.88
N GLY A 145 -1.78 46.62 10.77
CA GLY A 145 -2.63 47.14 11.87
C GLY A 145 -3.63 46.15 12.48
N MET A 146 -3.30 45.59 13.65
CA MET A 146 -4.25 45.18 14.68
C MET A 146 -4.35 46.35 15.67
N GLY A 147 -5.51 47.01 15.77
CA GLY A 147 -5.78 47.91 16.90
C GLY A 147 -6.74 49.08 16.71
N SER A 148 -7.14 49.46 15.49
CA SER A 148 -8.13 50.53 15.25
C SER A 148 -9.05 50.17 14.08
N PRO A 149 -10.40 50.28 14.20
CA PRO A 149 -11.35 49.95 13.14
C PRO A 149 -11.08 50.69 11.82
N ASP A 150 -10.48 51.88 11.86
CA ASP A 150 -10.28 52.73 10.68
C ASP A 150 -9.07 52.33 9.81
N VAL A 151 -8.15 51.47 10.29
CA VAL A 151 -6.99 50.99 9.49
C VAL A 151 -7.43 49.95 8.45
N ALA A 152 -8.59 49.31 8.66
CA ALA A 152 -9.18 48.33 7.76
C ALA A 152 -9.75 48.95 6.45
N ASP A 153 -10.17 50.22 6.46
CA ASP A 153 -10.93 50.84 5.36
C ASP A 153 -10.13 51.08 4.06
N TYR A 154 -8.79 51.09 4.10
CA TYR A 154 -8.01 51.19 2.85
C TYR A 154 -7.90 49.89 2.08
N ALA A 155 -8.02 48.77 2.81
CA ALA A 155 -7.99 47.43 2.22
C ALA A 155 -9.35 47.08 1.57
N GLU A 156 -10.31 48.00 1.54
CA GLU A 156 -11.58 47.86 0.84
C GLU A 156 -11.63 48.65 -0.49
N VAL A 157 -10.58 49.40 -0.86
CA VAL A 157 -10.59 50.25 -2.07
C VAL A 157 -9.84 49.62 -3.25
N ASP A 158 -10.61 49.38 -4.31
CA ASP A 158 -10.19 48.71 -5.55
C ASP A 158 -9.01 49.40 -6.24
N GLY A 159 -8.12 48.60 -6.84
CA GLY A 159 -7.00 49.10 -7.66
C GLY A 159 -5.80 49.68 -6.88
N THR A 160 -5.63 49.31 -5.61
CA THR A 160 -4.54 49.85 -4.75
C THR A 160 -3.43 48.81 -4.49
N PHE A 161 -2.18 49.26 -4.56
CA PHE A 161 -0.98 48.50 -4.17
C PHE A 161 -0.12 49.29 -3.18
N LEU A 162 0.20 48.71 -2.04
CA LEU A 162 1.09 49.28 -1.02
C LEU A 162 2.35 48.44 -0.89
N LEU A 163 3.51 49.06 -1.04
CA LEU A 163 4.84 48.47 -0.87
C LEU A 163 5.60 49.20 0.23
N THR A 164 6.15 48.47 1.18
CA THR A 164 6.84 49.06 2.34
C THR A 164 8.17 48.36 2.63
N SER A 165 9.15 49.12 3.11
CA SER A 165 10.43 48.61 3.59
C SER A 165 10.32 48.04 5.02
N SER A 166 10.77 46.81 5.30
CA SER A 166 10.67 46.24 6.66
C SER A 166 11.92 46.43 7.53
N ALA A 167 12.64 47.55 7.41
CA ALA A 167 13.87 47.75 8.16
C ALA A 167 13.62 47.90 9.67
N GLY A 168 14.25 47.03 10.48
CA GLY A 168 14.16 47.03 11.94
C GLY A 168 15.12 48.01 12.64
N THR A 169 16.15 48.52 11.94
CA THR A 169 17.12 49.51 12.48
C THR A 169 17.65 50.46 11.40
N ARG A 170 18.21 51.62 11.81
CA ARG A 170 18.81 52.64 10.93
C ARG A 170 19.90 52.09 10.00
N ILE A 171 20.78 51.23 10.53
CA ILE A 171 21.90 50.62 9.78
C ILE A 171 21.36 49.73 8.64
N SER A 172 20.19 49.11 8.86
CA SER A 172 19.51 48.28 7.87
C SER A 172 18.73 49.05 6.80
N MET A 173 18.60 50.38 6.91
CA MET A 173 17.88 51.22 5.94
C MET A 173 18.85 51.98 5.01
N ALA A 174 19.87 52.63 5.59
CA ALA A 174 20.87 53.40 4.85
C ALA A 174 22.28 53.16 5.44
N PRO A 175 23.04 52.18 4.91
CA PRO A 175 24.43 51.96 5.30
C PRO A 175 25.26 53.24 5.10
N VAL A 176 26.19 53.51 6.01
CA VAL A 176 27.04 54.72 5.94
C VAL A 176 27.84 54.72 4.63
N GLY A 177 27.68 55.77 3.82
CA GLY A 177 28.35 55.93 2.53
C GLY A 177 27.65 55.27 1.33
N ALA A 178 26.51 54.61 1.52
CA ALA A 178 25.73 54.06 0.40
C ALA A 178 25.10 55.18 -0.44
N ARG A 179 25.10 55.02 -1.77
CA ARG A 179 24.52 55.99 -2.72
C ARG A 179 23.00 56.11 -2.58
N TYR A 180 22.31 54.99 -2.36
CA TYR A 180 20.86 54.90 -2.19
C TYR A 180 20.55 54.18 -0.86
N THR A 181 19.32 54.31 -0.35
CA THR A 181 18.85 53.41 0.73
C THR A 181 18.80 51.97 0.20
N LEU A 182 18.89 50.98 1.09
CA LEU A 182 18.95 49.57 0.68
C LEU A 182 17.71 49.15 -0.13
N PHE A 183 16.52 49.47 0.35
CA PHE A 183 15.27 49.14 -0.34
C PHE A 183 15.15 49.87 -1.68
N THR A 184 15.34 51.19 -1.70
CA THR A 184 15.20 51.96 -2.94
C THR A 184 16.31 51.64 -3.94
N GLY A 185 17.52 51.33 -3.49
CA GLY A 185 18.61 50.90 -4.37
C GLY A 185 18.25 49.65 -5.17
N GLU A 186 17.64 48.64 -4.54
CA GLU A 186 17.16 47.45 -5.25
C GLU A 186 15.94 47.75 -6.13
N LEU A 187 15.02 48.61 -5.69
CA LEU A 187 13.90 49.05 -6.53
C LEU A 187 14.38 49.74 -7.81
N LEU A 188 15.32 50.68 -7.69
CA LEU A 188 15.89 51.40 -8.83
C LEU A 188 16.59 50.45 -9.80
N LYS A 189 17.35 49.46 -9.31
CA LYS A 189 17.97 48.44 -10.18
C LYS A 189 16.96 47.66 -11.00
N VAL A 190 15.85 47.24 -10.38
CA VAL A 190 14.78 46.52 -11.08
C VAL A 190 14.15 47.39 -12.17
N LEU A 191 13.90 48.67 -11.89
CA LEU A 191 13.36 49.62 -12.88
C LEU A 191 14.37 49.93 -14.00
N GLU A 192 15.66 49.98 -13.70
CA GLU A 192 16.72 50.30 -14.66
C GLU A 192 17.08 49.14 -15.59
N GLN A 193 17.17 47.93 -15.03
CA GLN A 193 17.68 46.75 -15.72
C GLN A 193 16.56 45.88 -16.26
N GLY A 194 15.37 45.96 -15.66
CA GLY A 194 14.26 45.05 -15.94
C GLY A 194 14.47 43.66 -15.33
N ASP A 195 13.49 42.78 -15.54
CA ASP A 195 13.56 41.36 -15.18
C ASP A 195 13.47 40.51 -16.46
N PRO A 196 14.54 39.81 -16.89
CA PRO A 196 14.55 38.99 -18.11
C PRO A 196 13.50 37.88 -18.13
N SER A 197 12.98 37.49 -16.95
CA SER A 197 11.95 36.46 -16.80
C SER A 197 10.52 37.00 -16.80
N ALA A 198 10.34 38.32 -16.71
CA ALA A 198 9.02 38.97 -16.72
C ALA A 198 8.52 39.30 -18.13
N ASP A 199 7.30 39.81 -18.26
CA ASP A 199 6.73 40.27 -19.54
C ASP A 199 7.30 41.64 -19.98
N ASP A 200 6.86 42.15 -21.14
CA ASP A 200 7.30 43.44 -21.70
C ASP A 200 6.96 44.65 -20.81
N LEU A 201 6.01 44.51 -19.88
CA LEU A 201 5.70 45.49 -18.83
C LEU A 201 5.94 44.86 -17.47
N LEU A 202 6.51 45.63 -16.53
CA LEU A 202 6.67 45.16 -15.15
C LEU A 202 5.41 45.48 -14.34
N ASP A 203 4.82 44.44 -13.74
CA ASP A 203 3.76 44.59 -12.73
C ASP A 203 4.34 44.74 -11.31
N MET A 204 3.50 45.23 -10.39
CA MET A 204 3.90 45.49 -9.02
C MET A 204 4.34 44.23 -8.25
N ASP A 205 3.76 43.05 -8.55
CA ASP A 205 4.14 41.77 -7.93
C ASP A 205 5.53 41.33 -8.39
N THR A 206 5.83 41.48 -9.67
CA THR A 206 7.15 41.21 -10.26
C THR A 206 8.19 42.12 -9.63
N ILE A 207 7.91 43.43 -9.56
CA ILE A 207 8.78 44.41 -8.91
C ILE A 207 9.02 44.02 -7.45
N TYR A 208 7.96 43.71 -6.70
CA TYR A 208 8.08 43.27 -5.31
C TYR A 208 8.94 42.03 -5.15
N ARG A 209 8.70 40.98 -5.96
CA ARG A 209 9.46 39.72 -5.89
C ARG A 209 10.93 39.91 -6.22
N ALA A 210 11.23 40.70 -7.24
CA ALA A 210 12.60 41.00 -7.64
C ALA A 210 13.35 41.75 -6.52
N VAL A 211 12.73 42.80 -5.96
CA VAL A 211 13.28 43.56 -4.83
C VAL A 211 13.43 42.67 -3.58
N ALA A 212 12.43 41.85 -3.26
CA ALA A 212 12.49 40.94 -2.10
C ALA A 212 13.60 39.89 -2.25
N ARG A 213 13.80 39.35 -3.45
CA ARG A 213 14.88 38.39 -3.76
C ARG A 213 16.25 39.05 -3.59
N ALA A 214 16.42 40.25 -4.14
CA ALA A 214 17.67 40.99 -4.05
C ALA A 214 18.02 41.37 -2.60
N LEU A 215 17.03 41.85 -1.84
CA LEU A 215 17.21 42.17 -0.42
C LEU A 215 17.56 40.93 0.40
N ARG A 216 16.92 39.77 0.16
CA ARG A 216 17.30 38.51 0.83
C ARG A 216 18.74 38.10 0.52
N ALA A 217 19.17 38.19 -0.73
CA ALA A 217 20.53 37.88 -1.13
C ALA A 217 21.56 38.81 -0.44
N ALA A 218 21.18 40.07 -0.22
CA ALA A 218 22.00 41.05 0.51
C ALA A 218 21.87 40.98 2.05
N SER A 219 21.20 39.96 2.61
CA SER A 219 20.87 39.86 4.04
C SER A 219 20.11 41.08 4.60
N GLY A 220 19.38 41.77 3.74
CA GLY A 220 18.53 42.90 4.07
C GLY A 220 17.12 42.49 4.54
N PRO A 221 16.38 43.42 5.16
CA PRO A 221 15.02 43.18 5.62
C PRO A 221 14.08 42.89 4.44
N ALA A 222 13.28 41.83 4.54
CA ALA A 222 12.31 41.48 3.49
C ALA A 222 11.22 42.55 3.39
N PRO A 223 10.94 43.14 2.21
CA PRO A 223 9.88 44.13 2.06
C PRO A 223 8.51 43.50 2.29
N GLN A 224 7.51 44.33 2.57
CA GLN A 224 6.13 43.90 2.77
C GLN A 224 5.22 44.54 1.72
N GLN A 225 4.24 43.78 1.22
CA GLN A 225 3.24 44.28 0.27
C GLN A 225 1.80 44.03 0.76
N ARG A 226 0.87 44.89 0.33
CA ARG A 226 -0.57 44.62 0.31
C ARG A 226 -1.15 44.98 -1.05
N ALA A 227 -2.00 44.10 -1.58
CA ALA A 227 -2.70 44.31 -2.85
C ALA A 227 -4.15 43.81 -2.75
N ARG A 228 -5.10 44.51 -3.40
CA ARG A 228 -6.53 44.14 -3.50
C ARG A 228 -7.02 44.29 -4.95
N ASN A 229 -8.03 43.52 -5.35
CA ASN A 229 -8.71 43.56 -6.66
C ASN A 229 -7.78 43.74 -7.88
N GLY A 230 -6.76 42.89 -7.97
CA GLY A 230 -5.81 42.90 -9.09
C GLY A 230 -4.66 43.89 -8.94
N GLY A 231 -4.54 44.60 -7.80
CA GLY A 231 -3.47 45.58 -7.54
C GLY A 231 -2.04 45.06 -7.76
N ALA A 232 -1.82 43.77 -7.54
CA ALA A 232 -0.54 43.10 -7.79
C ALA A 232 -0.17 43.05 -9.29
N ARG A 233 -1.17 43.09 -10.18
CA ARG A 233 -1.02 43.07 -11.64
C ARG A 233 -0.98 44.47 -12.27
N ILE A 234 -0.93 45.53 -11.44
CA ILE A 234 -0.79 46.90 -11.93
C ILE A 234 0.57 47.02 -12.60
N THR A 235 0.58 47.22 -13.92
CA THR A 235 1.78 47.50 -14.72
C THR A 235 1.90 49.00 -14.96
N PHE A 236 3.09 49.58 -14.85
CA PHE A 236 3.27 51.00 -15.16
C PHE A 236 4.59 51.35 -15.87
N VAL A 237 5.56 50.45 -15.89
CA VAL A 237 6.84 50.66 -16.58
C VAL A 237 7.09 49.57 -17.61
N ARG A 238 7.79 49.94 -18.69
CA ARG A 238 8.33 49.00 -19.67
C ARG A 238 9.48 48.22 -19.07
N ASN A 239 9.56 46.94 -19.41
CA ASN A 239 10.63 46.07 -18.96
C ASN A 239 11.88 46.26 -19.84
N ARG A 240 12.87 46.97 -19.31
CA ARG A 240 14.14 47.24 -19.99
C ARG A 240 15.02 46.01 -20.22
N ALA A 241 14.70 44.85 -19.63
CA ALA A 241 15.38 43.61 -20.00
C ALA A 241 15.01 43.14 -21.41
N HIS A 242 13.84 43.56 -21.92
CA HIS A 242 13.33 43.18 -23.25
C HIS A 242 13.52 44.25 -24.31
N ILE A 243 13.73 45.48 -23.86
CA ILE A 243 14.26 46.58 -24.68
C ILE A 243 15.76 46.54 -24.44
N GLY A 244 16.49 45.65 -25.13
CA GLY A 244 17.88 45.34 -24.82
C GLY A 244 18.76 46.58 -24.56
N PRO A 245 19.93 46.44 -23.90
CA PRO A 245 20.88 47.56 -23.85
C PRO A 245 21.09 48.03 -25.28
N LEU A 246 21.10 49.36 -25.52
CA LEU A 246 21.50 49.97 -26.78
C LEU A 246 22.90 49.43 -27.14
N ARG A 247 22.93 48.26 -27.75
CA ARG A 247 24.07 47.62 -28.37
C ARG A 247 23.77 47.77 -29.84
N ASP A 248 24.61 48.58 -30.46
CA ASP A 248 24.80 48.79 -31.88
C ASP A 248 23.89 47.90 -32.73
N SER A 249 22.93 48.53 -33.39
CA SER A 249 22.18 47.91 -34.46
C SER A 249 23.15 47.08 -35.33
N VAL A 250 22.74 45.86 -35.66
CA VAL A 250 23.54 44.92 -36.48
C VAL A 250 23.98 45.55 -37.81
N PHE A 251 23.27 46.58 -38.24
CA PHE A 251 23.76 47.59 -39.18
C PHE A 251 24.24 48.79 -38.38
N GLY A 252 25.52 49.17 -38.48
CA GLY A 252 25.98 50.46 -37.95
C GLY A 252 25.11 51.65 -38.41
N PRO A 253 25.37 52.89 -37.97
CA PRO A 253 24.56 54.05 -38.36
C PRO A 253 24.28 54.03 -39.86
N LEU A 254 22.99 54.05 -40.24
CA LEU A 254 22.49 53.94 -41.62
C LEU A 254 23.41 54.73 -42.57
N PRO A 255 24.14 54.07 -43.49
CA PRO A 255 24.98 54.80 -44.42
C PRO A 255 24.07 55.65 -45.32
N GLY A 256 24.11 56.97 -45.10
CA GLY A 256 23.33 57.95 -45.88
C GLY A 256 22.18 58.66 -45.15
N GLY A 257 21.87 58.31 -43.89
CA GLY A 257 20.74 58.91 -43.16
C GLY A 257 19.37 58.48 -43.71
N LEU A 258 18.30 58.75 -42.95
CA LEU A 258 16.93 58.44 -43.38
C LEU A 258 16.59 59.22 -44.67
N PRO A 259 16.01 58.59 -45.71
CA PRO A 259 15.58 59.29 -46.91
C PRO A 259 14.64 60.45 -46.57
N GLN A 260 14.85 61.60 -47.21
CA GLN A 260 13.97 62.76 -47.05
C GLN A 260 12.55 62.36 -47.47
N GLY A 261 11.58 62.46 -46.55
CA GLY A 261 10.20 62.02 -46.81
C GLY A 261 9.90 60.55 -46.47
N TYR A 262 10.73 59.84 -45.69
CA TYR A 262 10.48 58.44 -45.30
C TYR A 262 9.09 58.18 -44.67
N HIS A 263 8.49 59.17 -44.02
CA HIS A 263 7.13 59.06 -43.46
C HIS A 263 6.10 58.73 -44.54
N ASN A 264 6.31 59.19 -45.77
CA ASN A 264 5.44 58.90 -46.90
C ASN A 264 5.55 57.42 -47.31
N LEU A 265 6.73 56.81 -47.17
CA LEU A 265 6.95 55.39 -47.45
C LEU A 265 6.17 54.48 -46.49
N LEU A 266 5.93 54.93 -45.26
CA LEU A 266 5.12 54.18 -44.28
C LEU A 266 3.64 54.09 -44.68
N HIS A 267 3.18 54.97 -45.56
CA HIS A 267 1.79 55.01 -46.06
C HIS A 267 1.65 54.52 -47.51
N GLU A 268 2.74 54.04 -48.12
CA GLU A 268 2.78 53.58 -49.51
C GLU A 268 2.21 52.16 -49.66
N THR A 269 1.81 51.79 -50.88
CA THR A 269 1.41 50.40 -51.18
C THR A 269 2.63 49.54 -51.54
N VAL A 270 2.56 48.20 -51.39
CA VAL A 270 3.65 47.30 -51.80
C VAL A 270 4.10 47.56 -53.25
N PRO A 271 3.21 47.68 -54.26
CA PRO A 271 3.63 48.01 -55.63
C PRO A 271 4.22 49.42 -55.77
N GLY A 272 3.67 50.41 -55.04
CA GLY A 272 4.16 51.79 -55.05
C GLY A 272 5.57 51.90 -54.49
N LEU A 273 5.84 51.19 -53.39
CA LEU A 273 7.15 51.10 -52.77
C LEU A 273 8.16 50.43 -53.72
N LEU A 274 7.79 49.33 -54.38
CA LEU A 274 8.65 48.66 -55.35
C LEU A 274 9.02 49.57 -56.52
N ALA A 275 8.05 50.32 -57.07
CA ALA A 275 8.30 51.28 -58.14
C ALA A 275 9.23 52.42 -57.71
N GLN A 276 9.12 52.90 -56.47
CA GLN A 276 10.01 53.91 -55.91
C GLN A 276 11.42 53.36 -55.65
N LEU A 277 11.54 52.12 -55.19
CA LEU A 277 12.83 51.45 -54.98
C LEU A 277 13.59 51.22 -56.30
N GLU A 278 12.89 51.06 -57.43
CA GLU A 278 13.53 50.99 -58.76
C GLU A 278 14.20 52.29 -59.20
N LEU A 279 13.67 53.43 -58.77
CA LEU A 279 14.16 54.77 -59.11
C LEU A 279 15.23 55.28 -58.13
N THR A 280 15.46 54.57 -57.04
CA THR A 280 16.30 55.01 -55.91
C THR A 280 17.67 54.33 -55.94
N ALA A 281 18.72 55.02 -55.47
CA ALA A 281 20.06 54.44 -55.37
C ALA A 281 20.07 53.24 -54.39
N LYS A 282 20.87 52.21 -54.68
CA LYS A 282 20.89 50.93 -53.92
C LYS A 282 21.00 51.11 -52.40
N GLU A 283 21.87 51.98 -51.92
CA GLU A 283 22.09 52.20 -50.49
C GLU A 283 20.89 52.86 -49.80
N GLN A 284 20.22 53.78 -50.50
CA GLN A 284 18.99 54.42 -50.04
C GLN A 284 17.80 53.47 -50.09
N ALA A 285 17.78 52.54 -51.05
CA ALA A 285 16.77 51.49 -51.15
C ALA A 285 16.87 50.49 -49.98
N ASP A 286 18.08 50.04 -49.63
CA ASP A 286 18.31 49.15 -48.48
C ASP A 286 17.91 49.86 -47.15
N ALA A 287 18.25 51.16 -47.00
CA ALA A 287 17.84 51.97 -45.84
C ALA A 287 16.32 52.17 -45.74
N ALA A 288 15.65 52.41 -46.87
CA ALA A 288 14.19 52.52 -46.91
C ALA A 288 13.52 51.20 -46.52
N LEU A 289 14.03 50.07 -47.02
CA LEU A 289 13.51 48.74 -46.71
C LEU A 289 13.67 48.37 -45.23
N LEU A 290 14.80 48.71 -44.59
CA LEU A 290 14.99 48.52 -43.16
C LEU A 290 13.89 49.22 -42.35
N VAL A 291 13.66 50.51 -42.63
CA VAL A 291 12.67 51.33 -41.90
C VAL A 291 11.24 50.86 -42.15
N VAL A 292 10.93 50.47 -43.39
CA VAL A 292 9.60 49.99 -43.77
C VAL A 292 9.32 48.63 -43.15
N ALA A 293 10.21 47.65 -43.29
CA ALA A 293 10.01 46.30 -42.78
C ALA A 293 9.97 46.24 -41.23
N GLU A 294 10.66 47.16 -40.55
CA GLU A 294 10.61 47.31 -39.09
C GLU A 294 9.24 47.82 -38.59
N ARG A 295 8.54 48.65 -39.36
CA ARG A 295 7.36 49.40 -38.89
C ARG A 295 6.05 49.02 -39.55
N TRP A 296 6.09 48.38 -40.73
CA TRP A 296 4.87 47.97 -41.42
C TRP A 296 4.13 46.86 -40.69
N PRO A 297 2.79 46.83 -40.79
CA PRO A 297 1.98 45.68 -40.37
C PRO A 297 2.51 44.37 -40.93
N GLU A 298 2.32 43.29 -40.20
CA GLU A 298 2.94 41.99 -40.47
C GLU A 298 2.47 41.40 -41.81
N GLN A 299 1.18 41.61 -42.14
CA GLN A 299 0.59 41.20 -43.42
C GLN A 299 1.18 41.97 -44.62
N GLN A 300 1.39 43.28 -44.46
CA GLN A 300 1.98 44.12 -45.52
C GLN A 300 3.47 43.81 -45.70
N THR A 301 4.17 43.54 -44.59
CA THR A 301 5.58 43.14 -44.58
C THR A 301 5.78 41.78 -45.25
N ALA A 302 4.93 40.79 -44.93
CA ALA A 302 4.95 39.48 -45.59
C ALA A 302 4.67 39.57 -47.11
N ALA A 303 3.72 40.42 -47.51
CA ALA A 303 3.44 40.69 -48.92
C ALA A 303 4.63 41.36 -49.63
N LEU A 304 5.28 42.33 -48.98
CA LEU A 304 6.49 42.97 -49.51
C LEU A 304 7.63 41.97 -49.72
N LEU A 305 7.90 41.12 -48.73
CA LEU A 305 8.92 40.07 -48.83
C LEU A 305 8.63 39.11 -50.00
N THR A 306 7.37 38.70 -50.14
CA THR A 306 6.92 37.79 -51.21
C THR A 306 7.10 38.40 -52.59
N GLU A 307 6.74 39.68 -52.77
CA GLU A 307 6.91 40.39 -54.03
C GLU A 307 8.38 40.68 -54.37
N LEU A 308 9.21 41.04 -53.37
CA LEU A 308 10.66 41.21 -53.57
C LEU A 308 11.31 39.91 -54.06
N ALA A 309 10.94 38.77 -53.48
CA ALA A 309 11.38 37.46 -53.94
C ALA A 309 10.88 37.15 -55.36
N ARG A 310 9.60 37.43 -55.65
CA ARG A 310 8.99 37.21 -56.97
C ARG A 310 9.67 38.00 -58.10
N VAL A 311 10.10 39.23 -57.82
CA VAL A 311 10.79 40.12 -58.78
C VAL A 311 12.30 39.81 -58.87
N GLY A 312 12.80 38.82 -58.13
CA GLY A 312 14.21 38.40 -58.18
C GLY A 312 15.17 39.34 -57.45
N ARG A 313 14.68 40.11 -56.47
CA ARG A 313 15.46 41.06 -55.67
C ARG A 313 15.96 40.40 -54.37
N GLU A 314 16.67 39.28 -54.47
CA GLU A 314 17.04 38.43 -53.32
C GLU A 314 17.79 39.20 -52.21
N ARG A 315 18.77 40.04 -52.57
CA ARG A 315 19.51 40.86 -51.60
C ARG A 315 18.60 41.79 -50.78
N GLN A 316 17.62 42.39 -51.42
CA GLN A 316 16.70 43.33 -50.76
C GLN A 316 15.69 42.58 -49.88
N ALA A 317 15.28 41.37 -50.29
CA ALA A 317 14.52 40.46 -49.45
C ALA A 317 15.32 40.06 -48.20
N ASP A 318 16.63 39.76 -48.32
CA ASP A 318 17.48 39.44 -47.16
C ASP A 318 17.62 40.61 -46.18
N VAL A 319 17.76 41.84 -46.68
CA VAL A 319 17.82 43.05 -45.84
C VAL A 319 16.51 43.23 -45.07
N ALA A 320 15.36 43.07 -45.75
CA ALA A 320 14.06 43.16 -45.11
C ALA A 320 13.82 42.01 -44.11
N VAL A 321 14.26 40.78 -44.40
CA VAL A 321 14.23 39.65 -43.45
C VAL A 321 15.02 39.98 -42.18
N GLY A 322 16.20 40.60 -42.32
CA GLY A 322 17.01 41.05 -41.18
C GLY A 322 16.28 42.08 -40.30
N ALA A 323 15.57 43.03 -40.90
CA ALA A 323 14.72 43.97 -40.17
C ALA A 323 13.56 43.28 -39.44
N VAL A 324 12.91 42.30 -40.06
CA VAL A 324 11.80 41.57 -39.43
C VAL A 324 12.26 40.84 -38.18
N VAL A 325 13.42 40.17 -38.21
CA VAL A 325 13.92 39.42 -37.04
C VAL A 325 14.23 40.33 -35.83
N GLY A 326 14.47 41.62 -36.04
CA GLY A 326 14.66 42.61 -34.97
C GLY A 326 13.37 43.07 -34.27
N ARG A 327 12.20 42.66 -34.76
CA ARG A 327 10.89 43.07 -34.23
C ARG A 327 10.51 42.29 -32.95
N PRO A 328 9.50 42.76 -32.18
CA PRO A 328 8.95 42.01 -31.07
C PRO A 328 8.53 40.60 -31.49
N ALA A 329 8.76 39.60 -30.62
CA ALA A 329 8.56 38.18 -30.94
C ALA A 329 7.14 37.85 -31.43
N GLN A 330 6.13 38.59 -30.98
CA GLN A 330 4.74 38.43 -31.43
C GLN A 330 4.55 38.87 -32.89
N GLU A 331 5.20 39.94 -33.32
CA GLU A 331 5.12 40.44 -34.70
C GLU A 331 5.90 39.53 -35.67
N VAL A 332 7.06 39.03 -35.22
CA VAL A 332 7.82 38.01 -35.97
C VAL A 332 7.00 36.74 -36.17
N ALA A 333 6.34 36.26 -35.10
CA ALA A 333 5.48 35.09 -35.17
C ALA A 333 4.29 35.30 -36.11
N ALA A 334 3.63 36.45 -36.06
CA ALA A 334 2.52 36.76 -36.95
C ALA A 334 2.97 36.91 -38.42
N CYS A 335 4.15 37.50 -38.67
CA CYS A 335 4.71 37.57 -40.02
C CYS A 335 5.02 36.17 -40.59
N LEU A 336 5.58 35.27 -39.76
CA LEU A 336 5.81 33.87 -40.12
C LEU A 336 4.51 33.13 -40.45
N ASP A 337 3.45 33.35 -39.67
CA ASP A 337 2.11 32.77 -39.92
C ASP A 337 1.53 33.27 -41.27
N VAL A 338 1.63 34.56 -41.57
CA VAL A 338 1.19 35.08 -42.89
C VAL A 338 2.02 34.47 -44.03
N LEU A 339 3.34 34.37 -43.89
CA LEU A 339 4.19 33.76 -44.92
C LEU A 339 3.87 32.26 -45.12
N GLU A 340 3.50 31.55 -44.05
CA GLU A 340 3.04 30.16 -44.10
C GLU A 340 1.74 30.04 -44.89
N GLN A 341 0.76 30.90 -44.60
CA GLN A 341 -0.52 30.95 -45.33
C GLN A 341 -0.35 31.32 -46.80
N LEU A 342 0.66 32.14 -47.14
CA LEU A 342 1.02 32.48 -48.51
C LEU A 342 1.85 31.40 -49.23
N GLY A 343 2.30 30.34 -48.53
CA GLY A 343 3.12 29.26 -49.10
C GLY A 343 4.55 29.68 -49.45
N ALA A 344 5.07 30.75 -48.84
CA ALA A 344 6.36 31.35 -49.15
C ALA A 344 7.54 30.62 -48.47
N TRP A 345 7.70 29.32 -48.73
CA TRP A 345 8.64 28.44 -47.99
C TRP A 345 10.12 28.85 -48.06
N GLN A 346 10.57 29.45 -49.17
CA GLN A 346 11.94 29.94 -49.30
C GLN A 346 12.22 31.09 -48.33
N LEU A 347 11.27 32.02 -48.19
CA LEU A 347 11.37 33.16 -47.28
C LEU A 347 11.26 32.71 -45.82
N ILE A 348 10.39 31.74 -45.51
CA ILE A 348 10.34 31.11 -44.19
C ILE A 348 11.71 30.53 -43.85
N GLY A 349 12.33 29.77 -44.75
CA GLY A 349 13.67 29.21 -44.52
C GLY A 349 14.74 30.28 -44.28
N ALA A 350 14.70 31.40 -45.01
CA ALA A 350 15.61 32.53 -44.80
C ALA A 350 15.40 33.20 -43.43
N LEU A 351 14.13 33.40 -43.03
CA LEU A 351 13.76 34.05 -41.78
C LEU A 351 14.08 33.18 -40.56
N LEU A 352 13.85 31.87 -40.63
CA LEU A 352 14.27 30.92 -39.60
C LEU A 352 15.79 30.93 -39.40
N LYS A 353 16.58 30.89 -40.48
CA LYS A 353 18.05 30.98 -40.41
C LYS A 353 18.53 32.31 -39.83
N ALA A 354 17.90 33.41 -40.21
CA ALA A 354 18.22 34.73 -39.67
C ALA A 354 17.89 34.81 -38.16
N LEU A 355 16.76 34.23 -37.74
CA LEU A 355 16.37 34.14 -36.34
C LEU A 355 17.33 33.26 -35.53
N ILE A 356 17.77 32.11 -36.05
CA ILE A 356 18.74 31.23 -35.38
C ILE A 356 20.05 31.97 -35.09
N ARG A 357 20.52 32.81 -36.02
CA ARG A 357 21.74 33.64 -35.84
C ARG A 357 21.62 34.69 -34.72
N THR A 358 20.41 35.10 -34.35
CA THR A 358 20.22 36.06 -33.23
C THR A 358 20.42 35.42 -31.86
N GLY A 359 20.32 34.09 -31.77
CA GLY A 359 20.62 33.32 -30.58
C GLY A 359 19.43 32.63 -29.93
N PRO A 360 19.71 31.73 -28.96
CA PRO A 360 18.73 30.78 -28.44
C PRO A 360 17.55 31.42 -27.70
N THR A 361 17.76 32.56 -27.02
CA THR A 361 16.70 33.27 -26.30
C THR A 361 15.67 33.89 -27.24
N ALA A 362 16.11 34.46 -28.37
CA ALA A 362 15.23 35.04 -29.38
C ALA A 362 14.40 33.94 -30.07
N VAL A 363 15.04 32.84 -30.43
CA VAL A 363 14.37 31.64 -30.96
C VAL A 363 13.29 31.14 -30.00
N ALA A 364 13.61 30.99 -28.70
CA ALA A 364 12.65 30.51 -27.70
C ALA A 364 11.45 31.46 -27.51
N ARG A 365 11.66 32.79 -27.60
CA ARG A 365 10.58 33.78 -27.54
C ARG A 365 9.60 33.64 -28.69
N VAL A 366 10.13 33.57 -29.92
CA VAL A 366 9.30 33.44 -31.14
C VAL A 366 8.60 32.08 -31.15
N ALA A 367 9.29 30.99 -30.78
CA ALA A 367 8.69 29.67 -30.65
C ALA A 367 7.52 29.65 -29.65
N GLY A 368 7.66 30.33 -28.51
CA GLY A 368 6.58 30.50 -27.53
C GLY A 368 5.34 31.16 -28.13
N LYS A 369 5.53 32.25 -28.88
CA LYS A 369 4.44 32.96 -29.56
C LYS A 369 3.83 32.18 -30.71
N LEU A 370 4.61 31.42 -31.47
CA LEU A 370 4.08 30.53 -32.50
C LEU A 370 3.20 29.41 -31.89
N ARG A 371 3.58 28.86 -30.73
CA ARG A 371 2.75 27.85 -30.03
C ARG A 371 1.38 28.40 -29.62
N GLU A 372 1.30 29.64 -29.14
CA GLU A 372 0.02 30.29 -28.79
C GLU A 372 -0.96 30.33 -29.98
N HIS A 373 -0.44 30.39 -31.21
CA HIS A 373 -1.23 30.40 -32.45
C HIS A 373 -1.54 28.99 -33.00
N GLY A 374 -1.04 27.91 -32.35
CA GLY A 374 -1.31 26.53 -32.73
C GLY A 374 -0.64 26.06 -34.03
N THR A 375 0.43 26.73 -34.48
CA THR A 375 1.10 26.42 -35.75
C THR A 375 2.20 25.36 -35.58
N THR A 376 2.34 24.47 -36.58
CA THR A 376 3.48 23.52 -36.67
C THR A 376 4.83 24.22 -36.90
N MET A 377 4.79 25.54 -37.12
CA MET A 377 5.96 26.39 -37.30
C MET A 377 6.85 26.45 -36.06
N ALA A 378 6.28 26.37 -34.85
CA ALA A 378 7.06 26.34 -33.61
C ALA A 378 8.00 25.13 -33.57
N GLU A 379 7.49 23.94 -33.86
CA GLU A 379 8.27 22.68 -33.91
C GLU A 379 9.36 22.76 -34.99
N ARG A 380 9.02 23.29 -36.17
CA ARG A 380 9.99 23.48 -37.27
C ARG A 380 11.13 24.42 -36.91
N LEU A 381 10.82 25.54 -36.24
CA LEU A 381 11.82 26.49 -35.76
C LEU A 381 12.74 25.82 -34.73
N VAL A 382 12.17 25.13 -33.74
CA VAL A 382 12.94 24.43 -32.70
C VAL A 382 13.84 23.36 -33.29
N ARG A 383 13.31 22.50 -34.18
CA ARG A 383 14.08 21.46 -34.88
C ARG A 383 15.23 22.05 -35.69
N ALA A 384 14.96 23.10 -36.47
CA ALA A 384 15.98 23.76 -37.28
C ALA A 384 17.09 24.36 -36.42
N ALA A 385 16.73 25.00 -35.30
CA ALA A 385 17.68 25.61 -34.38
C ALA A 385 18.54 24.57 -33.65
N LEU A 386 17.97 23.44 -33.24
CA LEU A 386 18.72 22.32 -32.64
C LEU A 386 19.67 21.67 -33.66
N ALA A 387 19.22 21.46 -34.90
CA ALA A 387 20.04 20.88 -35.96
C ALA A 387 21.22 21.79 -36.35
N GLU A 388 21.02 23.11 -36.40
CA GLU A 388 22.06 24.09 -36.76
C GLU A 388 23.04 24.35 -35.61
N GLY A 389 22.57 24.37 -34.36
CA GLY A 389 23.40 24.60 -33.17
C GLY A 389 24.27 23.40 -32.74
N GLY A 390 23.92 22.18 -33.16
CA GLY A 390 24.59 20.95 -32.74
C GLY A 390 24.57 20.75 -31.22
N PRO A 391 25.46 19.89 -30.66
CA PRO A 391 25.46 19.62 -29.22
C PRO A 391 25.70 20.89 -28.39
N ALA A 392 26.72 21.68 -28.72
CA ALA A 392 27.08 22.87 -27.94
C ALA A 392 25.98 23.95 -27.91
N GLY A 393 25.28 24.19 -29.03
CA GLY A 393 24.20 25.18 -29.09
C GLY A 393 22.86 24.69 -28.53
N SER A 394 22.69 23.37 -28.37
CA SER A 394 21.44 22.79 -27.89
C SER A 394 21.18 23.07 -26.41
N ALA A 395 22.21 23.18 -25.57
CA ALA A 395 22.04 23.39 -24.13
C ALA A 395 21.37 24.73 -23.80
N ASP A 396 21.89 25.82 -24.37
CA ASP A 396 21.36 27.17 -24.16
C ASP A 396 19.95 27.31 -24.74
N LEU A 397 19.70 26.67 -25.89
CA LEU A 397 18.39 26.66 -26.54
C LEU A 397 17.35 25.90 -25.72
N VAL A 398 17.66 24.68 -25.29
CA VAL A 398 16.74 23.85 -24.48
C VAL A 398 16.47 24.53 -23.13
N THR A 399 17.47 25.16 -22.50
CA THR A 399 17.27 25.94 -21.28
C THR A 399 16.30 27.10 -21.51
N ALA A 400 16.49 27.86 -22.59
CA ALA A 400 15.63 28.99 -22.93
C ALA A 400 14.18 28.57 -23.29
N LEU A 401 14.01 27.42 -23.94
CA LEU A 401 12.70 26.82 -24.25
C LEU A 401 12.00 26.30 -22.99
N TYR A 402 12.73 25.65 -22.09
CA TYR A 402 12.20 25.14 -20.81
C TYR A 402 11.63 26.28 -19.95
N GLN A 403 12.34 27.40 -19.83
CA GLN A 403 11.86 28.59 -19.09
C GLN A 403 10.55 29.17 -19.64
N ARG A 404 10.19 28.85 -20.89
CA ARG A 404 8.94 29.26 -21.55
C ARG A 404 7.89 28.16 -21.64
N GLY A 405 8.11 27.04 -20.94
CA GLY A 405 7.19 25.91 -20.93
C GLY A 405 7.14 25.13 -22.24
N LEU A 406 8.20 25.21 -23.06
CA LEU A 406 8.41 24.44 -24.30
C LEU A 406 9.48 23.33 -24.12
N GLY A 407 9.72 22.92 -22.88
CA GLY A 407 10.78 21.96 -22.55
C GLY A 407 10.53 20.59 -23.17
N ASP A 408 9.30 20.09 -23.09
CA ASP A 408 8.93 18.75 -23.54
C ASP A 408 9.01 18.65 -25.07
N GLU A 409 8.58 19.69 -25.80
CA GLU A 409 8.72 19.77 -27.25
C GLU A 409 10.19 19.82 -27.68
N ALA A 410 11.02 20.59 -26.97
CA ALA A 410 12.46 20.64 -27.23
C ALA A 410 13.13 19.27 -27.03
N LEU A 411 12.76 18.55 -25.96
CA LEU A 411 13.23 17.20 -25.68
C LEU A 411 12.76 16.18 -26.73
N SER A 412 11.50 16.27 -27.18
CA SER A 412 10.96 15.41 -28.23
C SER A 412 11.74 15.57 -29.55
N GLU A 413 12.01 16.82 -29.94
CA GLU A 413 12.78 17.12 -31.15
C GLU A 413 14.24 16.70 -31.03
N LEU A 414 14.85 16.88 -29.85
CA LEU A 414 16.20 16.42 -29.57
C LEU A 414 16.30 14.88 -29.60
N ARG A 415 15.33 14.15 -29.03
CA ARG A 415 15.23 12.68 -29.15
C ARG A 415 15.12 12.26 -30.61
N THR A 416 14.30 12.95 -31.40
CA THR A 416 14.16 12.66 -32.83
C THR A 416 15.49 12.83 -33.56
N LEU A 417 16.24 13.91 -33.28
CA LEU A 417 17.57 14.14 -33.84
C LEU A 417 18.61 13.08 -33.42
N MET A 418 18.48 12.53 -32.20
CA MET A 418 19.39 11.53 -31.65
C MET A 418 19.06 10.08 -32.05
N SER A 419 17.87 9.84 -32.62
CA SER A 419 17.42 8.50 -33.00
C SER A 419 18.33 7.89 -34.10
N GLY A 420 19.18 6.94 -33.70
CA GLY A 420 20.12 6.25 -34.59
C GLY A 420 21.48 5.98 -33.96
N HIS A 421 22.26 7.04 -33.70
CA HIS A 421 23.58 6.98 -33.05
C HIS A 421 23.79 8.23 -32.18
N PRO A 422 23.45 8.19 -30.88
CA PRO A 422 23.60 9.35 -30.02
C PRO A 422 25.07 9.77 -29.90
N ASP A 423 25.39 11.00 -30.32
CA ASP A 423 26.73 11.57 -30.20
C ASP A 423 27.10 11.73 -28.71
N PRO A 424 28.25 11.21 -28.25
CA PRO A 424 28.68 11.31 -26.86
C PRO A 424 28.74 12.74 -26.32
N ARG A 425 28.88 13.75 -27.19
CA ARG A 425 28.90 15.17 -26.81
C ARG A 425 27.59 15.66 -26.20
N TYR A 426 26.46 14.96 -26.41
CA TYR A 426 25.18 15.31 -25.76
C TYR A 426 25.17 15.06 -24.24
N VAL A 427 26.12 14.30 -23.69
CA VAL A 427 26.31 14.21 -22.23
C VAL A 427 26.65 15.60 -21.66
N GLY A 428 27.49 16.37 -22.36
CA GLY A 428 27.81 17.75 -21.97
C GLY A 428 26.62 18.71 -22.06
N VAL A 429 25.62 18.39 -22.89
CA VAL A 429 24.36 19.15 -22.97
C VAL A 429 23.51 18.88 -21.74
N ALA A 430 23.36 17.61 -21.34
CA ALA A 430 22.67 17.24 -20.12
C ALA A 430 23.33 17.87 -18.88
N ASP A 431 24.66 17.97 -18.86
CA ASP A 431 25.41 18.70 -17.82
C ASP A 431 25.08 20.18 -17.76
N ALA A 432 25.12 20.85 -18.91
CA ALA A 432 24.80 22.26 -18.99
C ALA A 432 23.35 22.54 -18.56
N LEU A 433 22.40 21.66 -18.92
CA LEU A 433 21.01 21.73 -18.45
C LEU A 433 20.90 21.56 -16.93
N LEU A 434 21.64 20.60 -16.37
CA LEU A 434 21.66 20.38 -14.92
C LEU A 434 22.23 21.60 -14.19
N ALA A 435 23.32 22.19 -14.68
CA ALA A 435 23.93 23.40 -14.14
C ALA A 435 23.04 24.64 -14.31
N GLY A 436 22.26 24.71 -15.40
CA GLY A 436 21.30 25.77 -15.69
C GLY A 436 19.97 25.67 -14.90
N GLY A 437 19.83 24.65 -14.04
CA GLY A 437 18.63 24.45 -13.21
C GLY A 437 17.47 23.72 -13.90
N ALA A 438 17.63 23.28 -15.15
CA ALA A 438 16.64 22.48 -15.88
C ALA A 438 16.77 20.98 -15.53
N THR A 439 16.64 20.65 -14.24
CA THR A 439 16.94 19.32 -13.67
C THR A 439 16.12 18.20 -14.30
N SER A 440 14.81 18.38 -14.48
CA SER A 440 13.93 17.36 -15.08
C SER A 440 14.36 17.03 -16.50
N SER A 441 14.66 18.05 -17.31
CA SER A 441 15.09 17.88 -18.70
C SER A 441 16.46 17.24 -18.81
N ALA A 442 17.39 17.60 -17.92
CA ALA A 442 18.69 16.96 -17.84
C ALA A 442 18.58 15.45 -17.53
N TYR A 443 17.75 15.09 -16.55
CA TYR A 443 17.53 13.69 -16.16
C TYR A 443 16.89 12.86 -17.27
N GLU A 444 15.95 13.43 -18.02
CA GLU A 444 15.37 12.77 -19.18
C GLU A 444 16.38 12.56 -20.30
N LEU A 445 17.26 13.53 -20.55
CA LEU A 445 18.31 13.39 -21.55
C LEU A 445 19.35 12.34 -21.15
N TYR A 446 19.73 12.26 -19.87
CA TYR A 446 20.62 11.21 -19.39
C TYR A 446 20.05 9.81 -19.59
N ALA A 447 18.74 9.62 -19.41
CA ALA A 447 18.07 8.33 -19.62
C ALA A 447 18.19 7.81 -21.06
N GLU A 448 18.29 8.71 -22.05
CA GLU A 448 18.44 8.37 -23.47
C GLU A 448 19.91 8.09 -23.87
N LEU A 449 20.86 8.30 -22.95
CA LEU A 449 22.30 8.30 -23.22
C LEU A 449 23.13 7.28 -22.39
N PRO A 450 22.65 6.04 -22.11
CA PRO A 450 23.37 5.12 -21.23
C PRO A 450 24.75 4.73 -21.78
N VAL A 451 24.86 4.43 -23.08
CA VAL A 451 26.14 4.06 -23.72
C VAL A 451 27.12 5.24 -23.74
N ALA A 452 26.63 6.45 -24.02
CA ALA A 452 27.46 7.66 -24.02
C ALA A 452 27.95 8.01 -22.62
N LEU A 453 27.10 7.88 -21.59
CA LEU A 453 27.48 8.05 -20.19
C LEU A 453 28.55 7.03 -19.77
N ALA A 454 28.36 5.75 -20.10
CA ALA A 454 29.31 4.69 -19.74
C ALA A 454 30.68 4.85 -20.41
N THR A 455 30.75 5.50 -21.58
CA THR A 455 32.00 5.70 -22.33
C THR A 455 32.70 7.02 -21.98
N THR A 456 31.96 8.06 -21.63
CA THR A 456 32.51 9.40 -21.37
C THR A 456 32.86 9.64 -19.91
N ARG A 457 32.21 8.94 -18.97
CA ARG A 457 32.38 9.16 -17.53
C ARG A 457 32.93 7.94 -16.82
N ARG A 458 33.63 8.21 -15.72
CA ARG A 458 33.99 7.16 -14.77
C ARG A 458 32.75 6.72 -13.99
N PRO A 459 32.64 5.45 -13.60
CA PRO A 459 31.53 4.95 -12.81
C PRO A 459 31.23 5.77 -11.55
N GLU A 460 32.26 6.33 -10.89
CA GLU A 460 32.12 7.13 -9.68
C GLU A 460 31.43 8.47 -9.93
N ASP A 461 31.67 9.10 -11.08
CA ASP A 461 31.05 10.37 -11.45
C ASP A 461 29.57 10.16 -11.78
N THR A 462 29.27 9.07 -12.47
CA THR A 462 27.89 8.67 -12.77
C THR A 462 27.15 8.18 -11.52
N ALA A 463 27.83 7.53 -10.57
CA ALA A 463 27.24 7.17 -9.28
C ALA A 463 26.84 8.41 -8.46
N ARG A 464 27.67 9.46 -8.46
CA ARG A 464 27.32 10.77 -7.85
C ARG A 464 26.14 11.44 -8.53
N LEU A 465 26.05 11.34 -9.86
CA LEU A 465 24.88 11.81 -10.60
C LEU A 465 23.60 11.06 -10.17
N LEU A 466 23.65 9.74 -10.08
CA LEU A 466 22.51 8.92 -9.65
C LEU A 466 22.09 9.24 -8.21
N ALA A 467 23.03 9.50 -7.31
CA ALA A 467 22.74 9.97 -5.94
C ALA A 467 22.06 11.34 -5.95
N SER A 468 22.58 12.29 -6.72
CA SER A 468 21.95 13.60 -6.90
C SER A 468 20.53 13.47 -7.47
N MET A 469 20.29 12.56 -8.43
CA MET A 469 18.95 12.31 -8.96
C MET A 469 18.00 11.77 -7.87
N ALA A 470 18.48 10.87 -7.02
CA ALA A 470 17.74 10.32 -5.89
C ALA A 470 17.31 11.41 -4.91
N ASP A 471 18.27 12.23 -4.47
CA ASP A 471 18.09 13.30 -3.47
C ASP A 471 17.13 14.39 -3.97
N ASN A 472 17.11 14.63 -5.28
CA ASN A 472 16.19 15.56 -5.93
C ASN A 472 14.80 14.95 -6.25
N GLY A 473 14.45 13.80 -5.67
CA GLY A 473 13.13 13.17 -5.81
C GLY A 473 12.92 12.38 -7.11
N ALA A 474 13.96 12.14 -7.90
CA ALA A 474 13.89 11.40 -9.17
C ALA A 474 14.39 9.95 -9.06
N ARG A 475 14.22 9.31 -7.89
CA ARG A 475 14.68 7.93 -7.60
C ARG A 475 14.28 6.90 -8.65
N GLY A 476 13.02 6.91 -9.12
CA GLY A 476 12.56 5.97 -10.14
C GLY A 476 13.30 6.09 -11.47
N ARG A 477 13.63 7.32 -11.91
CA ARG A 477 14.41 7.57 -13.12
C ARG A 477 15.88 7.17 -12.95
N ALA A 478 16.45 7.40 -11.77
CA ALA A 478 17.81 6.99 -11.45
C ALA A 478 17.98 5.47 -11.52
N VAL A 479 17.02 4.70 -10.98
CA VAL A 479 17.01 3.23 -11.07
C VAL A 479 16.89 2.76 -12.53
N ALA A 480 16.00 3.36 -13.32
CA ALA A 480 15.85 3.00 -14.74
C ALA A 480 17.11 3.29 -15.58
N LEU A 481 17.82 4.39 -15.29
CA LEU A 481 19.11 4.70 -15.92
C LEU A 481 20.18 3.70 -15.50
N LEU A 482 20.22 3.31 -14.22
CA LEU A 482 21.13 2.28 -13.73
C LEU A 482 20.91 0.93 -14.43
N ASP A 483 19.66 0.47 -14.56
CA ASP A 483 19.33 -0.76 -15.28
C ASP A 483 19.80 -0.70 -16.75
N SER A 484 19.63 0.45 -17.39
CA SER A 484 20.07 0.67 -18.77
C SER A 484 21.60 0.68 -18.90
N LEU A 485 22.32 1.21 -17.90
CA LEU A 485 23.79 1.19 -17.82
C LEU A 485 24.33 -0.22 -17.58
N LEU A 486 23.64 -1.02 -16.76
CA LEU A 486 23.98 -2.42 -16.50
C LEU A 486 23.75 -3.32 -17.72
N GLY A 487 22.80 -2.97 -18.58
CA GLY A 487 22.53 -3.65 -19.85
C GLY A 487 23.56 -3.42 -20.96
N VAL A 488 24.55 -2.53 -20.77
CA VAL A 488 25.59 -2.26 -21.79
C VAL A 488 26.59 -3.42 -21.83
N PRO A 489 26.77 -4.11 -22.98
CA PRO A 489 27.58 -5.33 -23.05
C PRO A 489 29.07 -5.08 -22.79
N GLY A 490 29.60 -5.66 -21.70
CA GLY A 490 31.01 -5.62 -21.29
C GLY A 490 31.24 -6.33 -19.95
N GLY A 491 31.82 -7.54 -19.98
CA GLY A 491 31.73 -8.59 -18.94
C GLY A 491 32.40 -8.39 -17.56
N THR A 492 32.50 -7.18 -17.03
CA THR A 492 32.86 -6.92 -15.60
C THR A 492 32.18 -5.65 -15.05
N GLY A 493 31.25 -5.04 -15.80
CA GLY A 493 30.69 -3.73 -15.51
C GLY A 493 29.86 -3.66 -14.22
N ALA A 494 29.00 -4.65 -13.96
CA ALA A 494 28.05 -4.61 -12.85
C ALA A 494 28.73 -4.44 -11.47
N VAL A 495 29.85 -5.10 -11.23
CA VAL A 495 30.58 -4.97 -9.95
C VAL A 495 31.29 -3.63 -9.81
N HIS A 496 31.85 -3.10 -10.91
CA HIS A 496 32.47 -1.77 -10.89
C HIS A 496 31.44 -0.67 -10.62
N TRP A 497 30.27 -0.80 -11.25
CA TRP A 497 29.11 0.05 -10.99
C TRP A 497 28.66 -0.05 -9.53
N ALA A 498 28.58 -1.27 -9.00
CA ALA A 498 28.20 -1.48 -7.60
C ALA A 498 29.19 -0.86 -6.61
N LEU A 499 30.50 -1.02 -6.83
CA LEU A 499 31.52 -0.39 -5.99
C LEU A 499 31.46 1.14 -6.05
N ALA A 500 31.27 1.70 -7.25
CA ALA A 500 31.14 3.14 -7.42
C ALA A 500 29.90 3.71 -6.69
N LEU A 501 28.79 2.97 -6.71
CA LEU A 501 27.55 3.36 -6.01
C LEU A 501 27.66 3.17 -4.49
N HIS A 502 28.28 2.07 -4.04
CA HIS A 502 28.56 1.81 -2.63
C HIS A 502 29.40 2.92 -2.01
N ALA A 503 30.45 3.37 -2.71
CA ALA A 503 31.31 4.46 -2.26
C ALA A 503 30.58 5.80 -2.07
N VAL A 504 29.43 5.99 -2.74
CA VAL A 504 28.59 7.20 -2.62
C VAL A 504 27.46 7.00 -1.59
N GLY A 505 27.35 5.81 -0.98
CA GLY A 505 26.37 5.51 0.06
C GLY A 505 24.98 5.11 -0.45
N LEU A 506 24.87 4.72 -1.73
CA LEU A 506 23.63 4.21 -2.29
C LEU A 506 23.56 2.68 -2.14
N ASP A 507 22.62 2.21 -1.33
CA ASP A 507 22.38 0.79 -1.03
C ASP A 507 21.75 0.00 -2.18
N TRP A 508 21.25 0.67 -3.23
CA TRP A 508 20.55 0.04 -4.35
C TRP A 508 21.44 -0.93 -5.14
N ALA A 509 22.74 -0.63 -5.19
CA ALA A 509 23.68 -1.40 -5.98
C ALA A 509 24.22 -2.62 -5.23
N ASP A 510 24.15 -2.62 -3.90
CA ASP A 510 24.53 -3.77 -3.08
C ASP A 510 23.63 -4.97 -3.35
N GLU A 511 22.36 -4.74 -3.71
CA GLU A 511 21.40 -5.79 -4.05
C GLU A 511 21.67 -6.39 -5.43
N ILE A 512 21.97 -5.54 -6.42
CA ILE A 512 22.35 -5.98 -7.77
C ILE A 512 23.68 -6.75 -7.72
N ALA A 513 24.67 -6.24 -6.99
CA ALA A 513 25.94 -6.92 -6.80
C ALA A 513 25.79 -8.24 -6.08
N ARG A 514 24.93 -8.32 -5.06
CA ARG A 514 24.58 -9.58 -4.39
C ARG A 514 23.97 -10.58 -5.35
N LYS A 515 23.03 -10.15 -6.20
CA LYS A 515 22.41 -11.03 -7.19
C LYS A 515 23.41 -11.60 -8.20
N GLU A 516 24.28 -10.74 -8.74
CA GLU A 516 25.28 -11.13 -9.74
C GLU A 516 26.40 -11.97 -9.12
N LEU A 517 27.04 -11.48 -8.05
CA LEU A 517 28.15 -12.16 -7.41
C LEU A 517 27.73 -13.33 -6.54
N GLY A 518 26.49 -13.36 -6.03
CA GLY A 518 25.94 -14.44 -5.22
C GLY A 518 25.75 -15.74 -6.01
N THR A 519 25.45 -15.62 -7.31
CA THR A 519 25.27 -16.77 -8.20
C THR A 519 26.47 -17.06 -9.10
N ALA A 520 27.45 -16.16 -9.14
CA ALA A 520 28.66 -16.32 -9.95
C ALA A 520 29.54 -17.50 -9.49
N ALA A 521 30.29 -18.09 -10.44
CA ALA A 521 31.27 -19.12 -10.14
C ALA A 521 32.41 -18.56 -9.28
N VAL A 522 33.04 -19.42 -8.46
CA VAL A 522 34.13 -19.03 -7.55
C VAL A 522 35.26 -18.31 -8.30
N ASP A 523 35.65 -18.82 -9.47
CA ASP A 523 36.71 -18.23 -10.30
C ASP A 523 36.37 -16.81 -10.79
N ASP A 524 35.09 -16.53 -11.05
CA ASP A 524 34.64 -15.20 -11.47
C ASP A 524 34.76 -14.20 -10.32
N VAL A 525 34.36 -14.62 -9.12
CA VAL A 525 34.49 -13.80 -7.91
C VAL A 525 35.96 -13.52 -7.59
N LEU A 526 36.85 -14.51 -7.71
CA LEU A 526 38.29 -14.32 -7.50
C LEU A 526 38.91 -13.35 -8.52
N ARG A 527 38.47 -13.41 -9.79
CA ARG A 527 38.92 -12.44 -10.81
C ARG A 527 38.53 -11.01 -10.45
N VAL A 528 37.31 -10.83 -9.95
CA VAL A 528 36.83 -9.54 -9.46
C VAL A 528 37.63 -9.09 -8.23
N LEU A 529 37.87 -9.96 -7.25
CA LEU A 529 38.69 -9.66 -6.07
C LEU A 529 40.11 -9.23 -6.45
N GLU A 530 40.73 -9.87 -7.43
CA GLU A 530 42.06 -9.49 -7.94
C GLU A 530 42.08 -8.12 -8.61
N GLN A 531 41.04 -7.79 -9.37
CA GLN A 531 40.89 -6.47 -9.98
C GLN A 531 40.69 -5.37 -8.92
N VAL A 532 39.89 -5.66 -7.89
CA VAL A 532 39.63 -4.74 -6.78
C VAL A 532 40.86 -4.60 -5.89
N ARG A 533 41.61 -5.67 -5.62
CA ARG A 533 42.85 -5.61 -4.84
C ARG A 533 43.87 -4.64 -5.43
N ARG A 534 44.02 -4.62 -6.76
CA ARG A 534 44.99 -3.76 -7.47
C ARG A 534 44.61 -2.28 -7.45
N SER A 535 43.32 -1.98 -7.35
CA SER A 535 42.78 -0.62 -7.48
C SER A 535 42.29 -0.03 -6.16
N ARG A 536 41.58 -0.81 -5.34
CA ARG A 536 40.88 -0.43 -4.11
C ARG A 536 40.91 -1.57 -3.07
N PRO A 537 42.05 -1.85 -2.42
CA PRO A 537 42.17 -2.96 -1.48
C PRO A 537 41.24 -2.84 -0.25
N GLY A 538 40.82 -1.63 0.13
CA GLY A 538 39.88 -1.41 1.24
C GLY A 538 38.46 -1.91 0.97
N GLU A 539 38.09 -2.14 -0.29
CA GLU A 539 36.74 -2.59 -0.69
C GLU A 539 36.62 -4.11 -0.80
N LEU A 540 37.71 -4.86 -0.59
CA LEU A 540 37.70 -6.33 -0.64
C LEU A 540 36.65 -6.94 0.32
N PRO A 541 36.49 -6.49 1.57
CA PRO A 541 35.46 -7.04 2.46
C PRO A 541 34.02 -6.82 1.94
N THR A 542 33.78 -5.73 1.21
CA THR A 542 32.48 -5.41 0.61
C THR A 542 32.14 -6.40 -0.52
N VAL A 543 33.11 -6.66 -1.41
CA VAL A 543 32.93 -7.62 -2.51
C VAL A 543 32.73 -9.03 -1.98
N VAL A 544 33.51 -9.42 -0.96
CA VAL A 544 33.33 -10.72 -0.29
C VAL A 544 31.93 -10.82 0.30
N ARG A 545 31.42 -9.76 0.94
CA ARG A 545 30.05 -9.74 1.48
C ARG A 545 28.99 -9.91 0.39
N TRP A 546 29.17 -9.32 -0.79
CA TRP A 546 28.22 -9.49 -1.90
C TRP A 546 28.26 -10.88 -2.53
N ALA A 547 29.41 -11.55 -2.49
CA ALA A 547 29.53 -12.92 -2.98
C ALA A 547 28.86 -13.96 -2.08
N ILE A 548 28.43 -13.58 -0.87
CA ILE A 548 27.69 -14.45 0.05
C ILE A 548 26.20 -14.35 -0.29
N ASP A 549 25.62 -15.46 -0.73
CA ASP A 549 24.20 -15.57 -1.04
C ASP A 549 23.62 -16.84 -0.42
N ASP A 550 22.40 -16.75 0.09
CA ASP A 550 21.70 -17.87 0.73
C ASP A 550 21.42 -19.03 -0.24
N ALA A 551 21.44 -18.81 -1.56
CA ALA A 551 21.24 -19.83 -2.56
C ALA A 551 22.48 -20.67 -2.86
N ARG A 552 23.69 -20.26 -2.43
CA ARG A 552 24.91 -21.04 -2.69
C ARG A 552 24.88 -22.39 -2.00
N SER A 553 25.35 -23.43 -2.71
CA SER A 553 25.47 -24.76 -2.14
C SER A 553 26.60 -24.83 -1.11
N THR A 554 26.49 -25.75 -0.15
CA THR A 554 27.53 -26.00 0.86
C THR A 554 28.90 -26.30 0.22
N ALA A 555 28.92 -27.06 -0.88
CA ALA A 555 30.15 -27.38 -1.60
C ALA A 555 30.81 -26.13 -2.19
N ASP A 556 30.01 -25.23 -2.77
CA ASP A 556 30.51 -23.97 -3.32
C ASP A 556 31.02 -23.04 -2.22
N ILE A 557 30.38 -23.01 -1.04
CA ILE A 557 30.85 -22.23 0.12
C ILE A 557 32.20 -22.76 0.62
N VAL A 558 32.38 -24.08 0.71
CA VAL A 558 33.66 -24.68 1.09
C VAL A 558 34.74 -24.38 0.05
N ALA A 559 34.43 -24.51 -1.24
CA ALA A 559 35.34 -24.16 -2.33
C ALA A 559 35.72 -22.67 -2.29
N PHE A 560 34.74 -21.78 -2.13
CA PHE A 560 34.95 -20.34 -2.07
C PHE A 560 35.81 -19.93 -0.86
N THR A 561 35.50 -20.45 0.32
CA THR A 561 36.27 -20.15 1.53
C THR A 561 37.69 -20.74 1.48
N THR A 562 37.88 -21.86 0.79
CA THR A 562 39.23 -22.41 0.52
C THR A 562 40.02 -21.47 -0.38
N ALA A 563 39.41 -21.01 -1.48
CA ALA A 563 40.03 -20.05 -2.37
C ALA A 563 40.34 -18.72 -1.67
N LEU A 564 39.46 -18.21 -0.81
CA LEU A 564 39.71 -17.00 -0.02
C LEU A 564 40.92 -17.16 0.92
N ARG A 565 41.12 -18.34 1.50
CA ARG A 565 42.30 -18.64 2.33
C ARG A 565 43.58 -18.62 1.51
N GLU A 566 43.59 -19.28 0.34
CA GLU A 566 44.71 -19.26 -0.60
C GLU A 566 45.00 -17.83 -1.10
N TYR A 567 43.94 -17.03 -1.26
CA TYR A 567 44.01 -15.63 -1.63
C TYR A 567 44.52 -14.71 -0.51
N GLY A 568 44.63 -15.21 0.73
CA GLY A 568 45.15 -14.46 1.88
C GLY A 568 44.11 -13.75 2.74
N LEU A 569 42.82 -14.13 2.65
CA LEU A 569 41.70 -13.60 3.43
C LEU A 569 41.11 -14.65 4.40
N PRO A 570 41.90 -15.19 5.37
CA PRO A 570 41.45 -16.28 6.23
C PRO A 570 40.38 -15.88 7.25
N LEU A 571 40.38 -14.61 7.69
CA LEU A 571 39.37 -14.10 8.62
C LEU A 571 38.00 -13.98 7.95
N ASP A 572 37.97 -13.50 6.70
CA ASP A 572 36.73 -13.43 5.92
C ASP A 572 36.20 -14.83 5.62
N ALA A 573 37.08 -15.77 5.25
CA ALA A 573 36.71 -17.17 5.04
C ALA A 573 36.07 -17.78 6.31
N LEU A 574 36.67 -17.55 7.48
CA LEU A 574 36.11 -18.03 8.76
C LEU A 574 34.78 -17.34 9.09
N ARG A 575 34.69 -16.02 8.88
CA ARG A 575 33.48 -15.24 9.12
C ARG A 575 32.30 -15.77 8.32
N ILE A 576 32.49 -16.02 7.03
CA ILE A 576 31.46 -16.61 6.15
C ILE A 576 30.96 -17.93 6.74
N LEU A 577 31.89 -18.83 7.08
CA LEU A 577 31.52 -20.13 7.65
C LEU A 577 30.73 -19.97 8.95
N THR A 578 31.13 -19.06 9.85
CA THR A 578 30.44 -18.84 11.12
C THR A 578 29.08 -18.18 10.94
N GLU A 579 28.95 -17.16 10.07
CA GLU A 579 27.69 -16.45 9.82
C GLU A 579 26.67 -17.37 9.15
N THR A 580 27.09 -18.14 8.14
CA THR A 580 26.23 -19.14 7.50
C THR A 580 25.81 -20.22 8.50
N ALA A 581 26.73 -20.69 9.34
CA ALA A 581 26.39 -21.70 10.33
C ALA A 581 25.43 -21.16 11.39
N ASP A 582 25.58 -19.92 11.83
CA ASP A 582 24.71 -19.30 12.83
C ASP A 582 23.28 -19.09 12.31
N ALA A 583 23.14 -18.72 11.03
CA ALA A 583 21.84 -18.46 10.40
C ALA A 583 20.99 -19.71 10.15
N ASP A 584 21.61 -20.85 9.82
CA ASP A 584 20.88 -22.07 9.42
C ASP A 584 21.56 -23.34 9.95
N LEU A 585 20.85 -24.08 10.81
CA LEU A 585 21.31 -25.32 11.43
C LEU A 585 21.59 -26.44 10.42
N GLU A 586 20.81 -26.53 9.35
CA GLU A 586 20.98 -27.56 8.32
C GLU A 586 22.20 -27.27 7.45
N LYS A 587 22.40 -26.01 7.07
CA LYS A 587 23.63 -25.59 6.38
C LYS A 587 24.85 -25.74 7.28
N ALA A 588 24.74 -25.42 8.57
CA ALA A 588 25.82 -25.62 9.54
C ALA A 588 26.27 -27.10 9.59
N ALA A 589 25.32 -28.03 9.64
CA ALA A 589 25.63 -29.46 9.68
C ALA A 589 26.27 -29.95 8.38
N ALA A 590 25.75 -29.49 7.23
CA ALA A 590 26.32 -29.77 5.93
C ALA A 590 27.76 -29.22 5.81
N LEU A 591 28.01 -27.99 6.29
CA LEU A 591 29.33 -27.36 6.27
C LEU A 591 30.33 -28.13 7.12
N ILE A 592 29.95 -28.55 8.33
CA ILE A 592 30.80 -29.38 9.19
C ILE A 592 31.17 -30.67 8.46
N SER A 593 30.18 -31.40 7.92
CA SER A 593 30.43 -32.62 7.15
C SER A 593 31.39 -32.40 5.97
N ALA A 594 31.18 -31.32 5.21
CA ALA A 594 31.99 -30.98 4.05
C ALA A 594 33.40 -30.46 4.39
N LEU A 595 33.63 -29.91 5.58
CA LEU A 595 34.94 -29.39 6.04
C LEU A 595 35.83 -30.46 6.70
N ARG A 596 35.23 -31.54 7.23
CA ARG A 596 35.98 -32.64 7.85
C ARG A 596 37.10 -33.22 6.98
N PRO A 597 36.95 -33.33 5.65
CA PRO A 597 38.06 -33.67 4.76
C PRO A 597 39.07 -32.51 4.66
N GLY A 598 39.99 -32.41 5.63
CA GLY A 598 41.17 -31.54 5.55
C GLY A 598 41.08 -30.16 6.22
N ARG A 599 39.94 -29.78 6.83
CA ARG A 599 39.76 -28.51 7.56
C ARG A 599 39.15 -28.71 8.96
N ASP A 600 39.70 -29.68 9.71
CA ASP A 600 39.20 -30.08 11.03
C ASP A 600 39.12 -28.97 12.07
N ASP A 601 40.09 -28.04 12.10
CA ASP A 601 40.11 -26.94 13.07
C ASP A 601 38.90 -26.01 12.92
N GLU A 602 38.42 -25.78 11.70
CA GLU A 602 37.27 -24.91 11.44
C GLU A 602 35.96 -25.66 11.65
N ALA A 603 35.88 -26.93 11.25
CA ALA A 603 34.77 -27.80 11.61
C ALA A 603 34.59 -27.86 13.14
N ALA A 604 35.69 -27.96 13.90
CA ALA A 604 35.69 -27.93 15.36
C ALA A 604 35.21 -26.58 15.92
N LYS A 605 35.59 -25.45 15.32
CA LYS A 605 35.09 -24.12 15.72
C LYS A 605 33.59 -23.97 15.48
N LEU A 606 33.07 -24.42 14.33
CA LEU A 606 31.64 -24.41 14.05
C LEU A 606 30.88 -25.32 15.03
N LEU A 607 31.42 -26.50 15.31
CA LEU A 607 30.84 -27.42 16.28
C LEU A 607 30.83 -26.82 17.70
N ALA A 608 31.90 -26.15 18.12
CA ALA A 608 31.97 -25.45 19.41
C ALA A 608 30.87 -24.39 19.57
N ARG A 609 30.55 -23.64 18.51
CA ARG A 609 29.42 -22.69 18.52
C ARG A 609 28.08 -23.41 18.66
N ALA A 610 27.93 -24.58 18.06
CA ALA A 610 26.72 -25.38 18.24
C ALA A 610 26.52 -25.84 19.69
N TYR A 611 27.61 -26.11 20.43
CA TYR A 611 27.56 -26.40 21.88
C TYR A 611 27.09 -25.21 22.72
N GLU A 612 27.04 -23.98 22.20
CA GLU A 612 26.55 -22.80 22.93
C GLU A 612 25.05 -22.53 22.70
N ARG A 613 24.42 -23.21 21.73
CA ARG A 613 23.01 -22.98 21.36
C ARG A 613 22.02 -23.41 22.46
N PRO A 614 20.75 -22.98 22.39
CA PRO A 614 19.69 -23.51 23.25
C PRO A 614 19.52 -25.03 23.11
N LEU A 615 19.01 -25.71 24.14
CA LEU A 615 18.84 -27.17 24.20
C LEU A 615 18.12 -27.73 22.97
N ARG A 616 16.98 -27.14 22.60
CA ARG A 616 16.18 -27.54 21.44
C ARG A 616 16.98 -27.51 20.13
N ASP A 617 17.72 -26.44 19.90
CA ASP A 617 18.53 -26.26 18.70
C ASP A 617 19.68 -27.26 18.63
N ARG A 618 20.28 -27.62 19.78
CA ARG A 618 21.31 -28.68 19.83
C ARG A 618 20.76 -30.03 19.39
N ILE A 619 19.55 -30.38 19.83
CA ILE A 619 18.90 -31.65 19.45
C ILE A 619 18.58 -31.65 17.95
N LEU A 620 18.00 -30.57 17.43
CA LEU A 620 17.76 -30.42 15.98
C LEU A 620 19.07 -30.47 15.17
N PHE A 621 20.15 -29.93 15.72
CA PHE A 621 21.45 -29.98 15.09
C PHE A 621 22.05 -31.39 15.04
N VAL A 622 21.84 -32.21 16.08
CA VAL A 622 22.19 -33.64 16.06
C VAL A 622 21.49 -34.35 14.90
N THR A 623 20.18 -34.13 14.72
CA THR A 623 19.42 -34.69 13.59
C THR A 623 20.01 -34.25 12.25
N ALA A 624 20.29 -32.95 12.10
CA ALA A 624 20.88 -32.40 10.88
C ALA A 624 22.26 -33.00 10.59
N LEU A 625 23.14 -33.13 11.60
CA LEU A 625 24.47 -33.75 11.45
C LEU A 625 24.39 -35.18 10.94
N ARG A 626 23.49 -36.01 11.50
CA ARG A 626 23.29 -37.39 11.03
C ARG A 626 22.78 -37.43 9.59
N ARG A 627 21.85 -36.55 9.23
CA ARG A 627 21.30 -36.44 7.88
C ARG A 627 22.37 -36.15 6.82
N HIS A 628 23.40 -35.37 7.18
CA HIS A 628 24.54 -35.06 6.32
C HIS A 628 25.75 -36.02 6.53
N GLY A 629 25.56 -37.14 7.22
CA GLY A 629 26.58 -38.19 7.40
C GLY A 629 27.68 -37.86 8.42
N ALA A 630 27.51 -36.83 9.25
CA ALA A 630 28.46 -36.42 10.28
C ALA A 630 28.21 -37.12 11.63
N ASP A 631 28.03 -38.44 11.64
CA ASP A 631 27.71 -39.24 12.84
C ASP A 631 28.77 -39.14 13.94
N GLN A 632 30.03 -38.97 13.55
CA GLN A 632 31.16 -38.81 14.48
C GLN A 632 31.05 -37.53 15.33
N ASP A 633 30.36 -36.51 14.82
CA ASP A 633 30.13 -35.22 15.49
C ASP A 633 28.79 -35.19 16.24
N ALA A 634 27.78 -35.87 15.68
CA ALA A 634 26.46 -35.99 16.29
C ALA A 634 26.49 -36.78 17.61
N ARG A 635 27.25 -37.87 17.69
CA ARG A 635 27.30 -38.74 18.88
C ARG A 635 27.83 -38.02 20.14
N PRO A 636 28.99 -37.33 20.12
CA PRO A 636 29.47 -36.57 21.27
C PRO A 636 28.52 -35.46 21.70
N LEU A 637 27.91 -34.74 20.73
CA LEU A 637 26.97 -33.67 21.03
C LEU A 637 25.71 -34.20 21.73
N LEU A 638 25.16 -35.34 21.26
CA LEU A 638 24.02 -35.99 21.90
C LEU A 638 24.35 -36.48 23.32
N ALA A 639 25.52 -37.08 23.51
CA ALA A 639 25.98 -37.49 24.83
C ALA A 639 26.13 -36.30 25.80
N ASP A 640 26.62 -35.16 25.31
CA ASP A 640 26.73 -33.92 26.07
C ASP A 640 25.36 -33.36 26.48
N VAL A 641 24.39 -33.37 25.54
CA VAL A 641 22.99 -32.98 25.80
C VAL A 641 22.38 -33.82 26.92
N LEU A 642 22.58 -35.14 26.90
CA LEU A 642 22.06 -36.03 27.94
C LEU A 642 22.77 -35.85 29.29
N ALA A 643 24.06 -35.54 29.28
CA ALA A 643 24.85 -35.43 30.51
C ALA A 643 24.72 -34.08 31.24
N ARG A 644 24.53 -32.97 30.51
CA ARG A 644 24.56 -31.61 31.09
C ARG A 644 23.21 -31.06 31.52
N HIS A 645 22.12 -31.61 31.03
CA HIS A 645 20.78 -31.07 31.24
C HIS A 645 19.99 -31.85 32.29
N SER A 646 19.10 -31.16 33.00
CA SER A 646 18.25 -31.82 33.99
C SER A 646 17.19 -32.68 33.30
N ALA A 647 16.66 -33.68 34.02
CA ALA A 647 15.56 -34.51 33.51
C ALA A 647 14.33 -33.67 33.13
N ALA A 648 14.07 -32.55 33.81
CA ALA A 648 12.94 -31.68 33.50
C ALA A 648 13.12 -30.95 32.15
N ASP A 649 14.32 -30.45 31.87
CA ASP A 649 14.62 -29.75 30.61
C ASP A 649 14.54 -30.70 29.41
N LEU A 650 15.05 -31.92 29.58
CA LEU A 650 15.04 -32.94 28.54
C LEU A 650 13.62 -33.50 28.30
N LEU A 651 12.78 -33.59 29.35
CA LEU A 651 11.37 -33.98 29.22
C LEU A 651 10.56 -32.99 28.37
N ALA A 652 10.91 -31.71 28.38
CA ALA A 652 10.25 -30.70 27.53
C ALA A 652 10.52 -30.93 26.04
N GLU A 653 11.66 -31.52 25.68
CA GLU A 653 12.10 -31.77 24.30
C GLU A 653 12.07 -33.27 23.94
N LEU A 654 11.31 -34.08 24.70
CA LEU A 654 11.31 -35.54 24.63
C LEU A 654 10.92 -36.07 23.24
N SER A 655 10.01 -35.40 22.53
CA SER A 655 9.60 -35.77 21.17
C SER A 655 10.76 -35.65 20.17
N LEU A 656 11.58 -34.61 20.27
CA LEU A 656 12.75 -34.42 19.41
C LEU A 656 13.85 -35.43 19.75
N LEU A 657 14.13 -35.63 21.04
CA LEU A 657 15.10 -36.65 21.50
C LEU A 657 14.70 -38.06 21.06
N SER A 658 13.40 -38.33 20.97
CA SER A 658 12.89 -39.64 20.58
C SER A 658 13.29 -40.08 19.18
N ARG A 659 13.58 -39.12 18.30
CA ARG A 659 14.07 -39.38 16.93
C ARG A 659 15.54 -39.80 16.92
N GLU A 660 16.29 -39.41 17.94
CA GLU A 660 17.74 -39.59 17.98
C GLU A 660 18.21 -40.75 18.87
N ILE A 661 17.36 -41.17 19.81
CA ILE A 661 17.67 -42.14 20.86
C ILE A 661 16.63 -43.27 20.83
N ASP A 662 17.10 -44.50 21.11
CA ASP A 662 16.23 -45.66 21.26
C ASP A 662 15.36 -45.55 22.53
N LEU A 663 14.21 -46.23 22.50
CA LEU A 663 13.23 -46.18 23.60
C LEU A 663 13.82 -46.61 24.94
N ASP A 664 14.67 -47.65 24.94
CA ASP A 664 15.26 -48.20 26.17
C ASP A 664 16.18 -47.19 26.86
N ASP A 665 16.97 -46.45 26.08
CA ASP A 665 17.86 -45.40 26.58
C ASP A 665 17.07 -44.17 27.06
N LEU A 666 15.99 -43.79 26.36
CA LEU A 666 15.09 -42.72 26.81
C LEU A 666 14.41 -43.07 28.14
N LEU A 667 13.90 -44.29 28.26
CA LEU A 667 13.28 -44.76 29.50
C LEU A 667 14.31 -44.82 30.63
N ALA A 668 15.54 -45.25 30.37
CA ALA A 668 16.61 -45.25 31.37
C ALA A 668 16.89 -43.84 31.93
N HIS A 669 16.79 -42.79 31.10
CA HIS A 669 17.10 -41.41 31.49
C HIS A 669 15.92 -40.65 32.12
N PHE A 670 14.67 -40.93 31.72
CA PHE A 670 13.51 -40.09 32.09
C PHE A 670 12.43 -40.78 32.91
N ALA A 671 12.52 -42.10 33.11
CA ALA A 671 11.49 -42.92 33.74
C ALA A 671 11.03 -42.45 35.14
N ALA A 672 11.90 -41.84 35.94
CA ALA A 672 11.58 -41.41 37.30
C ALA A 672 10.83 -40.06 37.36
N ALA A 673 10.97 -39.21 36.34
CA ALA A 673 10.43 -37.86 36.31
C ALA A 673 9.29 -37.67 35.30
N ALA A 674 9.14 -38.59 34.33
CA ALA A 674 8.13 -38.52 33.29
C ALA A 674 6.70 -38.60 33.86
N ARG A 675 5.81 -37.77 33.31
CA ARG A 675 4.38 -37.70 33.61
C ARG A 675 3.57 -37.93 32.33
N GLY A 676 2.27 -38.17 32.47
CA GLY A 676 1.36 -38.37 31.33
C GLY A 676 1.43 -37.25 30.29
N GLU A 677 1.54 -35.99 30.74
CA GLU A 677 1.70 -34.79 29.89
C GLU A 677 2.96 -34.80 29.01
N HIS A 678 4.01 -35.53 29.41
CA HIS A 678 5.24 -35.67 28.63
C HIS A 678 5.20 -36.90 27.70
N LEU A 679 4.60 -38.00 28.18
CA LEU A 679 4.58 -39.28 27.46
C LEU A 679 3.49 -39.34 26.38
N GLY A 680 2.40 -38.60 26.52
CA GLY A 680 1.33 -38.52 25.52
C GLY A 680 1.82 -37.99 24.16
N PRO A 681 2.51 -36.83 24.12
CA PRO A 681 3.16 -36.32 22.91
C PRO A 681 4.22 -37.26 22.32
N LEU A 682 5.01 -37.95 23.15
CA LEU A 682 5.98 -38.95 22.70
C LEU A 682 5.30 -40.13 22.00
N LEU A 683 4.21 -40.66 22.58
CA LEU A 683 3.42 -41.73 21.99
C LEU A 683 2.83 -41.31 20.64
N PHE A 684 2.43 -40.05 20.51
CA PHE A 684 1.95 -39.48 19.25
C PHE A 684 3.05 -39.43 18.19
N GLU A 685 4.24 -38.95 18.54
CA GLU A 685 5.40 -38.91 17.64
C GLU A 685 5.74 -40.29 17.08
N TYR A 686 5.80 -41.33 17.93
CA TYR A 686 6.06 -42.70 17.45
C TYR A 686 4.97 -43.25 16.55
N TRP A 687 3.71 -42.88 16.79
CA TRP A 687 2.62 -43.28 15.91
C TRP A 687 2.72 -42.56 14.55
N GLU A 688 2.94 -41.24 14.56
CA GLU A 688 3.03 -40.41 13.35
C GLU A 688 4.25 -40.79 12.49
N SER A 689 5.38 -41.10 13.13
CA SER A 689 6.61 -41.55 12.45
C SER A 689 6.57 -43.01 12.00
N GLY A 690 5.45 -43.73 12.19
CA GLY A 690 5.30 -45.15 11.82
C GLY A 690 6.02 -46.15 12.73
N ARG A 691 6.60 -45.70 13.85
CA ARG A 691 7.29 -46.53 14.86
C ARG A 691 6.30 -47.19 15.82
N HIS A 692 5.30 -47.89 15.29
CA HIS A 692 4.23 -48.52 16.07
C HIS A 692 4.74 -49.54 17.09
N ALA A 693 5.84 -50.25 16.79
CA ALA A 693 6.45 -51.20 17.72
C ALA A 693 7.01 -50.50 18.97
N ASP A 694 7.59 -49.31 18.82
CA ASP A 694 8.11 -48.53 19.96
C ASP A 694 6.99 -47.91 20.76
N ALA A 695 5.93 -47.46 20.07
CA ALA A 695 4.72 -46.98 20.72
C ALA A 695 4.04 -48.08 21.55
N GLU A 696 3.95 -49.33 21.03
CA GLU A 696 3.45 -50.48 21.79
C GLU A 696 4.39 -50.84 22.96
N ARG A 697 5.71 -50.84 22.75
CA ARG A 697 6.70 -51.07 23.83
C ARG A 697 6.61 -50.03 24.94
N LEU A 698 6.41 -48.75 24.59
CA LEU A 698 6.22 -47.66 25.54
C LEU A 698 4.97 -47.92 26.39
N LEU A 699 3.84 -48.27 25.78
CA LEU A 699 2.61 -48.61 26.50
C LEU A 699 2.80 -49.82 27.43
N CYS A 700 3.49 -50.86 26.97
CA CYS A 700 3.82 -52.03 27.80
C CYS A 700 4.70 -51.65 29.00
N SER A 701 5.67 -50.74 28.83
CA SER A 701 6.55 -50.27 29.92
C SER A 701 5.83 -49.48 31.02
N LEU A 702 4.63 -48.99 30.73
CA LEU A 702 3.77 -48.25 31.68
C LEU A 702 2.79 -49.16 32.44
N THR A 703 2.85 -50.48 32.23
CA THR A 703 2.07 -51.47 32.99
C THR A 703 2.75 -51.81 34.33
N GLY A 704 2.04 -52.50 35.24
CA GLY A 704 2.56 -52.84 36.58
C GLY A 704 2.51 -51.66 37.55
N ASP A 705 3.64 -51.29 38.15
CA ASP A 705 3.71 -50.24 39.19
C ASP A 705 3.43 -48.80 38.66
N ARG A 706 3.29 -48.63 37.34
CA ARG A 706 3.15 -47.33 36.66
C ARG A 706 1.77 -47.09 36.01
N LEU A 707 0.76 -47.88 36.37
CA LEU A 707 -0.57 -47.81 35.75
C LEU A 707 -1.24 -46.42 35.82
N SER A 708 -0.94 -45.61 36.84
CA SER A 708 -1.43 -44.23 36.94
C SER A 708 -0.90 -43.31 35.83
N LEU A 709 0.33 -43.55 35.35
CA LEU A 709 0.93 -42.83 34.23
C LEU A 709 0.35 -43.25 32.89
N LEU A 710 -0.03 -44.53 32.75
CA LEU A 710 -0.68 -45.06 31.54
C LEU A 710 -1.97 -44.29 31.24
N ALA A 711 -2.83 -44.10 32.24
CA ALA A 711 -4.08 -43.35 32.07
C ALA A 711 -3.82 -41.91 31.61
N GLY A 712 -2.95 -41.16 32.30
CA GLY A 712 -2.62 -39.79 31.93
C GLY A 712 -1.96 -39.67 30.55
N THR A 713 -1.11 -40.62 30.16
CA THR A 713 -0.48 -40.68 28.83
C THR A 713 -1.52 -40.81 27.72
N LEU A 714 -2.52 -41.68 27.93
CA LEU A 714 -3.59 -41.91 26.96
C LEU A 714 -4.61 -40.74 26.93
N GLU A 715 -4.88 -40.10 28.06
CA GLU A 715 -5.69 -38.88 28.12
C GLU A 715 -5.05 -37.79 27.25
N GLU A 716 -3.75 -37.55 27.43
CA GLU A 716 -3.00 -36.55 26.67
C GLU A 716 -2.94 -36.88 25.18
N PHE A 717 -2.58 -38.12 24.80
CA PHE A 717 -2.57 -38.56 23.40
C PHE A 717 -3.93 -38.34 22.70
N THR A 718 -5.03 -38.59 23.42
CA THR A 718 -6.38 -38.45 22.87
C THR A 718 -6.92 -37.01 22.95
N ALA A 719 -6.33 -36.14 23.78
CA ALA A 719 -6.66 -34.73 23.92
C ALA A 719 -6.05 -33.84 22.83
N VAL A 720 -4.82 -34.11 22.36
CA VAL A 720 -4.03 -33.27 21.42
C VAL A 720 -4.76 -32.85 20.13
N ARG A 721 -5.87 -33.49 19.73
CA ARG A 721 -6.67 -33.09 18.56
C ARG A 721 -8.15 -32.81 18.81
N SER A 722 -8.57 -32.77 20.07
CA SER A 722 -9.94 -32.38 20.45
C SER A 722 -10.08 -30.86 20.67
N SER A 723 -8.95 -30.15 20.75
CA SER A 723 -8.85 -28.76 21.22
C SER A 723 -8.45 -27.72 20.18
N GLU A 724 -8.20 -28.07 18.91
CA GLU A 724 -7.99 -27.07 17.86
C GLU A 724 -9.33 -26.48 17.41
N PRO A 725 -9.58 -25.16 17.58
CA PRO A 725 -10.82 -24.56 17.10
C PRO A 725 -10.88 -24.61 15.57
N ILE A 726 -12.05 -24.99 15.05
CA ILE A 726 -12.35 -24.94 13.62
C ILE A 726 -12.18 -23.49 13.15
N GLN A 727 -11.19 -23.22 12.29
CA GLN A 727 -11.04 -21.91 11.67
C GLN A 727 -12.08 -21.77 10.54
N LEU A 728 -12.95 -20.78 10.64
CA LEU A 728 -13.90 -20.41 9.58
C LEU A 728 -13.11 -20.07 8.29
N GLY A 729 -13.19 -20.95 7.29
CA GLY A 729 -12.51 -20.79 6.00
C GLY A 729 -11.56 -21.93 5.59
N GLU A 730 -11.41 -23.00 6.39
CA GLU A 730 -10.59 -24.14 5.98
C GLU A 730 -11.18 -24.92 4.79
N PRO A 731 -10.34 -25.34 3.82
CA PRO A 731 -10.77 -26.20 2.71
C PRO A 731 -11.30 -27.56 3.19
N LEU A 732 -12.43 -28.01 2.64
CA LEU A 732 -13.08 -29.31 2.94
C LEU A 732 -12.11 -30.51 2.94
N VAL A 733 -11.12 -30.50 2.05
CA VAL A 733 -10.09 -31.56 1.94
C VAL A 733 -9.26 -31.71 3.21
N MET A 734 -8.87 -30.60 3.84
CA MET A 734 -8.07 -30.62 5.06
C MET A 734 -8.89 -31.10 6.28
N TYR A 735 -10.19 -30.84 6.29
CA TYR A 735 -11.11 -31.31 7.32
C TYR A 735 -11.33 -32.84 7.25
N GLU A 736 -11.55 -33.38 6.04
CA GLU A 736 -11.69 -34.83 5.83
C GLU A 736 -10.40 -35.59 6.15
N GLU A 737 -9.23 -35.04 5.79
CA GLU A 737 -7.93 -35.62 6.12
C GLU A 737 -7.70 -35.67 7.64
N ARG A 738 -8.04 -34.59 8.36
CA ARG A 738 -7.88 -34.49 9.82
C ARG A 738 -8.78 -35.47 10.56
N THR A 739 -10.05 -35.58 10.15
CA THR A 739 -11.01 -36.54 10.72
C THR A 739 -10.63 -37.99 10.44
N ARG A 740 -10.13 -38.29 9.23
CA ARG A 740 -9.62 -39.63 8.87
C ARG A 740 -8.40 -40.02 9.72
N ARG A 741 -7.41 -39.14 9.89
CA ARG A 741 -6.23 -39.39 10.75
C ARG A 741 -6.60 -39.59 12.22
N ALA A 742 -7.55 -38.81 12.74
CA ALA A 742 -8.04 -38.98 14.11
C ALA A 742 -8.76 -40.34 14.31
N ALA A 743 -9.50 -40.83 13.31
CA ALA A 743 -10.11 -42.15 13.36
C ALA A 743 -9.05 -43.28 13.32
N GLN A 744 -8.02 -43.14 12.49
CA GLN A 744 -6.94 -44.12 12.36
C GLN A 744 -6.10 -44.26 13.65
N SER A 745 -5.71 -43.14 14.27
CA SER A 745 -4.95 -43.16 15.54
C SER A 745 -5.73 -43.83 16.67
N ARG A 746 -7.03 -43.51 16.83
CA ARG A 746 -7.91 -44.16 17.82
C ARG A 746 -8.09 -45.65 17.56
N ALA A 747 -8.23 -46.05 16.29
CA ALA A 747 -8.38 -47.45 15.91
C ALA A 747 -7.10 -48.26 16.16
N TRP A 748 -5.92 -47.69 15.90
CA TRP A 748 -4.63 -48.31 16.25
C TRP A 748 -4.49 -48.42 17.78
N LEU A 749 -4.71 -47.33 18.50
CA LEU A 749 -4.55 -47.28 19.95
C LEU A 749 -5.45 -48.30 20.66
N ALA A 750 -6.69 -48.48 20.18
CA ALA A 750 -7.59 -49.49 20.72
C ALA A 750 -7.08 -50.94 20.55
N THR A 751 -6.32 -51.21 19.48
CA THR A 751 -5.65 -52.52 19.30
C THR A 751 -4.43 -52.66 20.22
N ALA A 752 -3.63 -51.61 20.37
CA ALA A 752 -2.47 -51.62 21.24
C ALA A 752 -2.88 -51.82 22.70
N VAL A 753 -3.88 -51.07 23.18
CA VAL A 753 -4.39 -51.15 24.55
C VAL A 753 -5.03 -52.52 24.84
N SER A 754 -5.68 -53.17 23.88
CA SER A 754 -6.24 -54.52 24.08
C SER A 754 -5.19 -55.61 24.33
N ARG A 755 -3.89 -55.32 24.12
CA ARG A 755 -2.77 -56.24 24.33
C ARG A 755 -2.02 -56.03 25.65
N LEU A 756 -2.34 -54.98 26.42
CA LEU A 756 -1.61 -54.59 27.64
C LEU A 756 -1.92 -55.46 28.88
N GLY A 757 -2.81 -56.45 28.76
CA GLY A 757 -3.19 -57.36 29.85
C GLY A 757 -4.41 -56.88 30.66
N SER A 758 -4.92 -57.75 31.54
CA SER A 758 -6.12 -57.50 32.34
C SER A 758 -5.95 -56.33 33.31
N ASP A 759 -4.83 -56.24 34.01
CA ASP A 759 -4.62 -55.22 35.06
C ASP A 759 -4.61 -53.79 34.52
N ALA A 760 -4.01 -53.60 33.33
CA ALA A 760 -4.01 -52.31 32.65
C ALA A 760 -5.42 -51.90 32.21
N LEU A 761 -6.18 -52.84 31.67
CA LEU A 761 -7.57 -52.61 31.27
C LEU A 761 -8.48 -52.37 32.47
N VAL A 762 -8.25 -53.04 33.60
CA VAL A 762 -8.98 -52.80 34.87
C VAL A 762 -8.79 -51.34 35.28
N HIS A 763 -7.54 -50.89 35.35
CA HIS A 763 -7.22 -49.53 35.78
C HIS A 763 -7.80 -48.45 34.84
N LEU A 764 -7.66 -48.63 33.53
CA LEU A 764 -8.20 -47.70 32.53
C LEU A 764 -9.73 -47.64 32.57
N THR A 765 -10.38 -48.78 32.81
CA THR A 765 -11.84 -48.85 32.94
C THR A 765 -12.33 -48.16 34.20
N GLU A 766 -11.68 -48.37 35.35
CA GLU A 766 -11.98 -47.66 36.59
C GLU A 766 -11.83 -46.14 36.43
N LYS A 767 -10.75 -45.70 35.76
CA LYS A 767 -10.53 -44.28 35.47
C LYS A 767 -11.64 -43.70 34.58
N VAL A 768 -12.01 -44.37 33.49
CA VAL A 768 -13.10 -43.89 32.62
C VAL A 768 -14.44 -43.89 33.35
N ALA A 769 -14.76 -44.94 34.11
CA ALA A 769 -16.01 -45.05 34.86
C ALA A 769 -16.18 -43.97 35.94
N THR A 770 -15.09 -43.57 36.60
CA THR A 770 -15.09 -42.50 37.60
C THR A 770 -15.18 -41.09 37.01
N THR A 771 -14.83 -40.92 35.73
CA THR A 771 -14.96 -39.64 35.00
C THR A 771 -16.32 -39.42 34.32
N LEU A 772 -17.22 -40.41 34.34
CA LEU A 772 -18.55 -40.30 33.73
C LEU A 772 -19.56 -39.59 34.67
N PRO A 773 -20.29 -38.56 34.21
CA PRO A 773 -21.36 -37.94 34.99
C PRO A 773 -22.53 -38.91 35.23
N SER A 774 -23.11 -38.86 36.44
CA SER A 774 -24.27 -39.68 36.82
C SER A 774 -25.51 -39.25 36.02
N GLY A 775 -26.06 -40.14 35.19
CA GLY A 775 -27.42 -39.96 34.62
C GLY A 775 -27.55 -39.71 33.11
N ALA A 776 -26.52 -39.90 32.28
CA ALA A 776 -26.65 -39.69 30.83
C ALA A 776 -26.15 -40.89 30.00
N ALA A 777 -27.06 -41.78 29.61
CA ALA A 777 -26.81 -42.96 28.75
C ALA A 777 -26.37 -42.63 27.30
N SER A 778 -26.04 -41.39 26.97
CA SER A 778 -25.64 -40.95 25.62
C SER A 778 -24.21 -40.39 25.53
N PHE A 779 -23.43 -40.39 26.61
CA PHE A 779 -22.13 -39.70 26.63
C PHE A 779 -20.88 -40.59 26.59
N SER A 780 -20.98 -41.92 26.64
CA SER A 780 -19.79 -42.80 26.56
C SER A 780 -19.07 -42.80 25.19
N ARG A 781 -19.60 -42.05 24.21
CA ARG A 781 -18.97 -41.74 22.92
C ARG A 781 -18.26 -40.38 22.87
N GLN A 782 -18.37 -39.53 23.90
CA GLN A 782 -17.91 -38.14 23.83
C GLN A 782 -16.53 -37.88 24.46
N THR A 783 -16.04 -38.72 25.38
CA THR A 783 -14.63 -38.62 25.82
C THR A 783 -13.72 -39.46 24.89
N PRO A 784 -12.66 -38.86 24.33
CA PRO A 784 -11.74 -39.55 23.43
C PRO A 784 -11.13 -40.83 24.04
N LEU A 785 -10.74 -40.80 25.33
CA LEU A 785 -10.24 -41.98 26.04
C LEU A 785 -11.31 -43.06 26.24
N GLY A 786 -12.54 -42.68 26.61
CA GLY A 786 -13.64 -43.63 26.80
C GLY A 786 -13.97 -44.41 25.53
N ALA A 787 -13.91 -43.75 24.37
CA ALA A 787 -14.09 -44.41 23.07
C ALA A 787 -12.97 -45.42 22.76
N VAL A 788 -11.71 -45.12 23.11
CA VAL A 788 -10.56 -46.01 22.92
C VAL A 788 -10.66 -47.22 23.84
N VAL A 789 -10.94 -47.04 25.13
CA VAL A 789 -11.06 -48.15 26.09
C VAL A 789 -12.26 -49.04 25.70
N ALA A 790 -13.41 -48.47 25.33
CA ALA A 790 -14.56 -49.25 24.85
C ALA A 790 -14.27 -50.02 23.54
N ALA A 791 -13.51 -49.45 22.62
CA ALA A 791 -13.05 -50.15 21.42
C ALA A 791 -12.02 -51.25 21.75
N SER A 792 -11.19 -51.04 22.77
CA SER A 792 -10.19 -52.02 23.25
C SER A 792 -10.88 -53.22 23.86
N THR A 793 -11.81 -53.00 24.81
CA THR A 793 -12.56 -54.06 25.50
C THR A 793 -13.31 -54.97 24.53
N ARG A 794 -13.83 -54.43 23.42
CA ARG A 794 -14.47 -55.22 22.36
C ARG A 794 -13.51 -56.18 21.65
N ARG A 795 -12.22 -55.88 21.61
CA ARG A 795 -11.18 -56.61 20.87
C ARG A 795 -10.42 -57.65 21.71
N VAL A 796 -10.61 -57.67 23.04
CA VAL A 796 -9.88 -58.53 23.98
C VAL A 796 -10.32 -60.01 23.89
N PRO A 797 -9.44 -61.02 23.88
CA PRO A 797 -9.86 -62.43 23.90
C PRO A 797 -10.71 -62.81 25.12
N LEU A 798 -11.64 -63.75 24.96
CA LEU A 798 -12.57 -64.19 26.03
C LEU A 798 -11.89 -64.50 27.38
N PRO A 799 -10.73 -65.20 27.45
CA PRO A 799 -10.06 -65.46 28.72
C PRO A 799 -9.59 -64.20 29.47
N VAL A 800 -9.09 -63.20 28.72
CA VAL A 800 -8.61 -61.94 29.30
C VAL A 800 -9.78 -61.06 29.73
N LEU A 801 -10.90 -61.14 28.99
CA LEU A 801 -12.14 -60.47 29.36
C LEU A 801 -12.76 -61.07 30.63
N LEU A 802 -12.73 -62.40 30.78
CA LEU A 802 -13.16 -63.07 32.01
C LEU A 802 -12.29 -62.67 33.20
N ALA A 803 -10.96 -62.65 33.04
CA ALA A 803 -10.03 -62.16 34.07
C ALA A 803 -10.28 -60.68 34.43
N LEU A 804 -10.55 -59.82 33.44
CA LEU A 804 -10.92 -58.42 33.64
C LEU A 804 -12.22 -58.29 34.45
N VAL A 805 -13.22 -59.10 34.13
CA VAL A 805 -14.51 -59.15 34.83
C VAL A 805 -14.33 -59.64 36.28
N GLU A 806 -13.55 -60.69 36.49
CA GLU A 806 -13.22 -61.21 37.82
C GLU A 806 -12.46 -60.19 38.67
N ALA A 807 -11.45 -59.53 38.10
CA ALA A 807 -10.66 -58.52 38.79
C ALA A 807 -11.50 -57.29 39.20
N HIS A 808 -12.39 -56.81 38.32
CA HIS A 808 -13.34 -55.78 38.72
C HIS A 808 -14.30 -56.28 39.79
N ARG A 809 -14.80 -57.52 39.70
CA ARG A 809 -15.70 -58.12 40.69
C ARG A 809 -15.08 -58.20 42.09
N GLU A 810 -13.80 -58.54 42.19
CA GLU A 810 -13.06 -58.56 43.47
C GLU A 810 -12.91 -57.17 44.07
N ARG A 811 -12.69 -56.15 43.24
CA ARG A 811 -12.59 -54.74 43.66
C ARG A 811 -13.95 -54.10 43.97
N ASP A 812 -15.02 -54.59 43.35
CA ASP A 812 -16.40 -54.11 43.52
C ASP A 812 -17.10 -54.64 44.79
N ALA A 813 -16.53 -55.65 45.45
CA ALA A 813 -17.20 -56.44 46.48
C ALA A 813 -17.59 -55.70 47.79
N GLY A 814 -17.43 -54.38 47.89
CA GLY A 814 -17.77 -53.63 49.11
C GLY A 814 -17.82 -52.10 49.06
N LEU A 815 -17.84 -51.44 47.89
CA LEU A 815 -17.81 -49.97 47.82
C LEU A 815 -19.06 -49.39 47.12
N PRO A 816 -19.76 -48.40 47.71
CA PRO A 816 -20.80 -47.65 47.02
C PRO A 816 -20.19 -46.74 45.95
N HIS A 817 -20.59 -46.90 44.69
CA HIS A 817 -20.11 -46.07 43.58
C HIS A 817 -20.79 -44.70 43.55
N PRO A 818 -20.04 -43.59 43.53
CA PRO A 818 -20.59 -42.24 43.58
C PRO A 818 -21.31 -41.80 42.28
N THR A 819 -21.10 -42.49 41.15
CA THR A 819 -21.59 -42.07 39.82
C THR A 819 -22.66 -42.97 39.19
N GLY A 820 -23.15 -44.00 39.91
CA GLY A 820 -24.29 -44.82 39.49
C GLY A 820 -24.00 -45.92 38.45
N MET A 821 -22.82 -45.95 37.82
CA MET A 821 -22.42 -47.01 36.87
C MET A 821 -21.12 -47.67 37.33
N SER A 822 -21.16 -48.97 37.66
CA SER A 822 -19.95 -49.69 38.10
C SER A 822 -18.98 -49.93 36.92
N PRO A 823 -17.65 -49.92 37.14
CA PRO A 823 -16.67 -50.26 36.10
C PRO A 823 -16.95 -51.62 35.46
N LEU A 824 -17.36 -52.60 36.27
CA LEU A 824 -17.77 -53.94 35.83
C LEU A 824 -18.91 -53.88 34.80
N LEU A 825 -19.93 -53.06 35.04
CA LEU A 825 -21.04 -52.87 34.12
C LEU A 825 -20.64 -52.23 32.81
N TRP A 826 -19.76 -51.25 32.89
CA TRP A 826 -19.25 -50.59 31.71
C TRP A 826 -18.40 -51.54 30.84
N VAL A 827 -17.53 -52.36 31.45
CA VAL A 827 -16.79 -53.44 30.74
C VAL A 827 -17.74 -54.41 30.08
N LEU A 828 -18.71 -54.95 30.83
CA LEU A 828 -19.65 -55.95 30.32
C LEU A 828 -20.51 -55.37 29.18
N GLY A 829 -21.02 -54.16 29.36
CA GLY A 829 -21.79 -53.43 28.34
C GLY A 829 -21.01 -53.23 27.06
N THR A 830 -19.79 -52.70 27.16
CA THR A 830 -18.95 -52.42 26.00
C THR A 830 -18.47 -53.71 25.33
N ALA A 831 -18.03 -54.71 26.08
CA ALA A 831 -17.58 -56.00 25.54
C ALA A 831 -18.69 -56.72 24.77
N LEU A 832 -19.89 -56.81 25.34
CA LEU A 832 -21.01 -57.50 24.71
C LEU A 832 -21.59 -56.73 23.53
N SER A 833 -21.28 -55.44 23.40
CA SER A 833 -21.93 -54.56 22.45
C SER A 833 -21.57 -54.80 20.97
N SER A 834 -20.77 -55.81 20.61
CA SER A 834 -20.34 -56.05 19.21
C SER A 834 -19.66 -57.41 18.99
N ARG A 835 -19.87 -58.40 19.88
CA ARG A 835 -19.03 -59.62 19.93
C ARG A 835 -19.80 -60.89 19.60
N ALA A 836 -19.28 -61.66 18.65
CA ALA A 836 -19.87 -62.94 18.24
C ALA A 836 -19.86 -64.02 19.36
N ASP A 837 -18.93 -63.94 20.31
CA ASP A 837 -18.79 -64.86 21.45
C ASP A 837 -19.50 -64.36 22.73
N ALA A 838 -20.30 -63.29 22.64
CA ALA A 838 -21.06 -62.71 23.75
C ALA A 838 -21.94 -63.75 24.48
N GLN A 839 -22.50 -64.71 23.73
CA GLN A 839 -23.32 -65.79 24.28
C GLN A 839 -22.54 -66.70 25.24
N LEU A 840 -21.28 -67.02 24.91
CA LEU A 840 -20.39 -67.87 25.70
C LEU A 840 -19.95 -67.17 27.00
N LEU A 841 -19.63 -65.87 26.91
CA LEU A 841 -19.29 -65.04 28.07
C LEU A 841 -20.44 -64.98 29.07
N LEU A 842 -21.67 -64.75 28.59
CA LEU A 842 -22.86 -64.69 29.44
C LEU A 842 -23.16 -66.03 30.08
N SER A 843 -23.12 -67.14 29.32
CA SER A 843 -23.31 -68.48 29.92
C SER A 843 -22.29 -68.77 31.02
N HIS A 844 -21.03 -68.38 30.84
CA HIS A 844 -19.98 -68.61 31.83
C HIS A 844 -20.20 -67.79 33.12
N LEU A 845 -20.62 -66.53 32.98
CA LEU A 845 -20.95 -65.65 34.13
C LEU A 845 -22.21 -66.10 34.88
N PHE A 846 -23.18 -66.73 34.21
CA PHE A 846 -24.43 -67.20 34.81
C PHE A 846 -24.38 -68.65 35.34
N GLU A 847 -23.41 -69.46 34.95
CA GLU A 847 -23.20 -70.83 35.46
C GLU A 847 -22.62 -70.85 36.89
N ASP A 848 -21.89 -69.79 37.31
CA ASP A 848 -21.35 -69.69 38.66
C ASP A 848 -22.44 -69.28 39.68
N ARG A 849 -23.02 -70.28 40.35
CA ARG A 849 -24.17 -70.15 41.27
C ARG A 849 -23.96 -69.19 42.45
N ARG A 850 -22.73 -68.73 42.73
CA ARG A 850 -22.46 -67.75 43.80
C ARG A 850 -22.90 -66.31 43.45
N HIS A 851 -23.26 -66.03 42.19
CA HIS A 851 -23.42 -64.67 41.68
C HIS A 851 -24.85 -64.29 41.23
N VAL A 852 -25.80 -65.23 41.24
CA VAL A 852 -27.20 -64.98 40.82
C VAL A 852 -27.98 -64.11 41.83
N LEU A 853 -27.48 -63.94 43.06
CA LEU A 853 -28.20 -63.25 44.14
C LEU A 853 -27.89 -61.74 44.29
N ARG A 854 -27.07 -61.14 43.42
CA ARG A 854 -26.66 -59.72 43.54
C ARG A 854 -26.84 -58.83 42.30
N ILE A 855 -27.56 -59.24 41.25
CA ILE A 855 -27.61 -58.44 39.99
C ILE A 855 -29.03 -57.98 39.59
N PRO A 856 -29.64 -56.96 40.23
CA PRO A 856 -30.94 -56.40 39.76
C PRO A 856 -30.87 -55.05 39.01
N ASP A 857 -29.94 -54.15 39.28
CA ASP A 857 -29.83 -52.85 38.57
C ASP A 857 -28.76 -52.88 37.47
N GLU A 858 -27.73 -53.66 37.73
CA GLU A 858 -26.63 -53.99 36.84
C GLU A 858 -27.08 -54.63 35.50
N LEU A 859 -27.97 -55.62 35.58
CA LEU A 859 -28.51 -56.29 34.39
C LEU A 859 -29.36 -55.35 33.52
N ARG A 860 -30.01 -54.34 34.14
CA ARG A 860 -30.82 -53.35 33.43
C ARG A 860 -29.97 -52.47 32.51
N GLU A 861 -28.83 -52.00 33.02
CA GLU A 861 -27.91 -51.12 32.27
C GLU A 861 -27.17 -51.89 31.16
N LEU A 862 -26.81 -53.14 31.43
CA LEU A 862 -26.22 -54.05 30.44
C LEU A 862 -27.15 -54.29 29.24
N MET A 863 -28.44 -54.54 29.50
CA MET A 863 -29.42 -54.77 28.44
C MET A 863 -29.77 -53.51 27.64
N ARG A 864 -29.48 -52.31 28.15
CA ARG A 864 -29.67 -51.03 27.44
C ARG A 864 -28.53 -50.69 26.48
N THR A 865 -27.33 -51.22 26.72
CA THR A 865 -26.09 -50.81 26.04
C THR A 865 -25.65 -51.73 24.89
N VAL A 866 -26.11 -52.98 24.87
CA VAL A 866 -25.76 -54.01 23.86
C VAL A 866 -26.58 -53.83 22.56
N PRO A 867 -26.12 -54.16 21.33
CA PRO A 867 -26.91 -54.08 20.11
C PRO A 867 -28.14 -54.99 20.08
N CYS A 868 -29.03 -54.64 19.16
CA CYS A 868 -30.27 -55.35 18.85
C CYS A 868 -30.13 -56.87 18.69
N GLU A 869 -29.06 -57.34 18.05
CA GLU A 869 -28.87 -58.73 17.65
C GLU A 869 -28.40 -59.59 18.84
N ASP A 870 -27.47 -59.05 19.63
CA ASP A 870 -26.88 -59.74 20.78
C ASP A 870 -27.83 -59.74 22.00
N ALA A 871 -28.65 -58.70 22.16
CA ALA A 871 -29.68 -58.62 23.20
C ALA A 871 -30.69 -59.78 23.15
N ALA A 872 -30.99 -60.29 21.95
CA ALA A 872 -31.88 -61.44 21.76
C ALA A 872 -31.25 -62.75 22.27
N HIS A 873 -29.94 -62.92 22.10
CA HIS A 873 -29.19 -64.05 22.60
C HIS A 873 -29.03 -64.01 24.13
N VAL A 874 -28.78 -62.82 24.72
CA VAL A 874 -28.76 -62.61 26.18
C VAL A 874 -30.10 -63.02 26.80
N TYR A 875 -31.22 -62.63 26.16
CA TYR A 875 -32.56 -62.98 26.58
C TYR A 875 -32.83 -64.50 26.54
N LEU A 876 -32.43 -65.18 25.46
CA LEU A 876 -32.65 -66.62 25.27
C LEU A 876 -31.90 -67.49 26.29
N VAL A 877 -30.70 -67.07 26.71
CA VAL A 877 -29.91 -67.75 27.74
C VAL A 877 -30.59 -67.62 29.11
N LEU A 878 -31.10 -66.43 29.46
CA LEU A 878 -31.82 -66.18 30.72
C LEU A 878 -33.15 -66.95 30.79
N ALA A 879 -33.89 -67.03 29.69
CA ALA A 879 -35.19 -67.71 29.61
C ALA A 879 -35.08 -69.24 29.80
N ARG A 880 -33.92 -69.84 29.52
CA ARG A 880 -33.67 -71.29 29.72
C ARG A 880 -33.44 -71.68 31.18
N GLY A 881 -33.25 -70.72 32.10
CA GLY A 881 -32.92 -70.97 33.51
C GLY A 881 -34.06 -70.81 34.53
N GLY A 882 -35.23 -70.29 34.15
CA GLY A 882 -36.36 -70.05 35.06
C GLY A 882 -37.17 -68.79 34.70
N PRO A 883 -38.22 -68.42 35.48
CA PRO A 883 -39.04 -67.25 35.18
C PRO A 883 -38.24 -65.93 35.30
N LEU A 884 -38.35 -65.08 34.29
CA LEU A 884 -37.57 -63.84 34.13
C LEU A 884 -37.87 -62.80 35.21
N HIS A 885 -36.82 -62.21 35.78
CA HIS A 885 -36.94 -61.18 36.81
C HIS A 885 -37.46 -59.84 36.23
N PRO A 886 -38.40 -59.13 36.89
CA PRO A 886 -39.02 -57.90 36.36
C PRO A 886 -38.06 -56.77 35.97
N ALA A 887 -36.89 -56.68 36.64
CA ALA A 887 -35.89 -55.65 36.36
C ALA A 887 -35.20 -55.83 34.98
N ALA A 888 -35.03 -57.07 34.50
CA ALA A 888 -34.50 -57.35 33.16
C ALA A 888 -35.49 -56.95 32.05
N LEU A 889 -36.79 -57.11 32.32
CA LEU A 889 -37.87 -56.70 31.40
C LEU A 889 -37.96 -55.18 31.26
N SER A 890 -37.64 -54.44 32.33
CA SER A 890 -37.57 -52.97 32.32
C SER A 890 -36.40 -52.46 31.48
N GLY A 891 -35.21 -53.07 31.58
CA GLY A 891 -34.04 -52.65 30.78
C GLY A 891 -34.21 -52.83 29.28
N LEU A 892 -34.89 -53.88 28.84
CA LEU A 892 -35.28 -54.06 27.43
C LEU A 892 -36.29 -53.00 26.98
N GLY A 893 -37.23 -52.65 27.85
CA GLY A 893 -38.32 -51.71 27.57
C GLY A 893 -37.86 -50.27 27.32
N ASP A 894 -36.70 -49.88 27.85
CA ASP A 894 -36.17 -48.51 27.72
C ASP A 894 -35.32 -48.29 26.45
N ARG A 895 -35.27 -49.28 25.54
CA ARG A 895 -34.45 -49.19 24.33
C ARG A 895 -35.17 -48.43 23.20
N PRO A 896 -34.46 -47.56 22.46
CA PRO A 896 -35.05 -46.83 21.33
C PRO A 896 -35.37 -47.72 20.12
N ASP A 897 -34.74 -48.90 20.01
CA ASP A 897 -34.91 -49.89 18.94
C ASP A 897 -35.88 -51.04 19.32
N LEU A 898 -36.62 -50.89 20.43
CA LEU A 898 -37.51 -51.90 21.03
C LEU A 898 -38.47 -52.61 20.03
N PRO A 899 -39.09 -51.94 19.04
CA PRO A 899 -39.98 -52.61 18.09
C PRO A 899 -39.29 -53.67 17.24
N GLY A 900 -38.05 -53.40 16.78
CA GLY A 900 -37.25 -54.35 16.01
C GLY A 900 -36.75 -55.53 16.85
N VAL A 901 -36.41 -55.26 18.12
CA VAL A 901 -36.00 -56.29 19.09
C VAL A 901 -37.16 -57.24 19.42
N LEU A 902 -38.36 -56.70 19.70
CA LEU A 902 -39.55 -57.51 20.00
C LEU A 902 -39.97 -58.41 18.84
N ALA A 903 -39.83 -57.95 17.59
CA ALA A 903 -40.13 -58.75 16.40
C ALA A 903 -39.20 -59.97 16.27
N ARG A 904 -37.90 -59.79 16.47
CA ARG A 904 -36.91 -60.89 16.41
C ARG A 904 -37.02 -61.85 17.59
N LEU A 905 -37.27 -61.35 18.80
CA LEU A 905 -37.53 -62.18 19.97
C LEU A 905 -38.80 -63.00 19.83
N HIS A 906 -39.85 -62.43 19.23
CA HIS A 906 -41.08 -63.15 18.93
C HIS A 906 -40.86 -64.27 17.90
N ALA A 907 -40.09 -63.99 16.83
CA ALA A 907 -39.67 -65.01 15.88
C ALA A 907 -38.81 -66.13 16.51
N SER A 908 -38.12 -65.82 17.61
CA SER A 908 -37.25 -66.75 18.35
C SER A 908 -37.94 -67.44 19.54
N GLY A 909 -39.27 -67.29 19.70
CA GLY A 909 -40.06 -68.04 20.69
C GLY A 909 -40.60 -67.24 21.89
N LEU A 910 -40.43 -65.91 21.94
CA LEU A 910 -41.04 -65.05 22.97
C LEU A 910 -42.57 -65.09 22.90
N SER A 911 -43.23 -65.45 24.00
CA SER A 911 -44.69 -65.51 24.03
C SER A 911 -45.35 -64.13 23.93
N ARG A 912 -46.54 -64.07 23.32
CA ARG A 912 -47.31 -62.82 23.16
C ARG A 912 -47.62 -62.15 24.51
N GLY A 913 -47.75 -62.93 25.59
CA GLY A 913 -47.96 -62.44 26.95
C GLY A 913 -46.73 -61.80 27.58
N GLU A 914 -45.53 -62.29 27.29
CA GLU A 914 -44.27 -61.72 27.78
C GLU A 914 -43.87 -60.47 26.99
N ALA A 915 -44.11 -60.45 25.68
CA ALA A 915 -43.94 -59.26 24.84
C ALA A 915 -44.78 -58.06 25.35
N LEU A 916 -46.01 -58.34 25.82
CA LEU A 916 -46.88 -57.33 26.44
C LEU A 916 -46.38 -56.87 27.82
N ARG A 917 -45.74 -57.75 28.61
CA ARG A 917 -45.12 -57.38 29.89
C ARG A 917 -43.88 -56.51 29.69
N ILE A 918 -43.03 -56.82 28.72
CA ILE A 918 -41.84 -56.01 28.35
C ILE A 918 -42.26 -54.61 27.88
N ARG A 919 -43.25 -54.54 26.98
CA ARG A 919 -43.79 -53.25 26.48
C ARG A 919 -44.44 -52.41 27.60
N ARG A 920 -45.02 -53.04 28.64
CA ARG A 920 -45.58 -52.32 29.80
C ARG A 920 -44.53 -51.86 30.80
N ALA A 921 -43.43 -52.60 30.96
CA ALA A 921 -42.35 -52.26 31.89
C ALA A 921 -41.53 -51.05 31.43
N GLY A 922 -41.32 -50.88 30.12
CA GLY A 922 -40.61 -49.71 29.55
C GLY A 922 -41.43 -48.41 29.43
N LEU A 923 -42.74 -48.44 29.68
CA LEU A 923 -43.62 -47.28 29.43
C LEU A 923 -43.99 -46.48 30.70
N ARG A 924 -43.36 -46.73 31.86
CA ARG A 924 -43.56 -45.95 33.11
C ARG A 924 -42.25 -45.93 33.95
N PRO A 925 -41.53 -44.79 34.04
CA PRO A 925 -41.88 -43.78 35.04
C PRO A 925 -42.98 -42.89 34.45
N TRP A 926 -44.19 -43.08 34.99
CA TRP A 926 -45.38 -42.24 34.75
C TRP A 926 -45.86 -42.11 33.28
N GLN A 927 -46.52 -43.15 32.76
CA GLN A 927 -47.98 -43.24 32.53
C GLN A 927 -48.59 -42.54 31.28
N TYR A 928 -48.37 -43.13 30.09
CA TYR A 928 -49.02 -42.89 28.78
C TYR A 928 -50.57 -43.06 28.73
N GLY A 929 -51.28 -42.28 27.87
CA GLY A 929 -51.79 -42.91 26.63
C GLY A 929 -53.24 -42.78 26.13
N VAL A 930 -54.12 -41.89 26.60
CA VAL A 930 -55.35 -41.46 25.84
C VAL A 930 -54.98 -40.26 24.91
N ALA A 931 -53.74 -40.26 24.45
CA ALA A 931 -52.89 -39.11 24.16
C ALA A 931 -52.99 -38.54 22.73
N VAL A 932 -54.14 -38.66 22.05
CA VAL A 932 -54.43 -37.76 20.90
C VAL A 932 -55.65 -36.89 21.20
N LYS A 933 -56.57 -37.36 22.05
CA LYS A 933 -57.58 -36.50 22.68
C LYS A 933 -57.00 -35.75 23.88
N VAL A 934 -56.19 -36.42 24.71
CA VAL A 934 -55.50 -35.78 25.84
C VAL A 934 -54.36 -34.87 25.38
N VAL A 935 -53.68 -35.12 24.27
CA VAL A 935 -52.62 -34.19 23.77
C VAL A 935 -53.23 -32.93 23.18
N MET A 936 -54.40 -33.01 22.53
CA MET A 936 -55.14 -31.82 22.12
C MET A 936 -55.71 -31.06 23.35
N ASP A 937 -56.19 -31.74 24.39
CA ASP A 937 -56.65 -31.12 25.65
C ASP A 937 -55.49 -30.53 26.50
N LEU A 938 -54.26 -31.06 26.38
CA LEU A 938 -53.06 -30.54 27.06
C LEU A 938 -52.40 -29.38 26.29
N LEU A 939 -52.53 -29.36 24.95
CA LEU A 939 -52.10 -28.27 24.07
C LEU A 939 -52.91 -26.98 24.28
N GLU A 940 -54.16 -27.08 24.75
CA GLU A 940 -54.96 -25.92 25.18
C GLU A 940 -54.55 -25.37 26.56
N GLN A 941 -53.95 -26.19 27.44
CA GLN A 941 -53.68 -25.79 28.83
C GLN A 941 -52.27 -25.30 29.12
N THR A 942 -51.30 -25.50 28.23
CA THR A 942 -49.90 -25.14 28.53
C THR A 942 -49.22 -24.47 27.34
N VAL A 943 -49.59 -23.21 27.13
CA VAL A 943 -48.84 -22.19 26.37
C VAL A 943 -47.35 -22.26 26.76
N GLY A 944 -46.35 -22.22 25.90
CA GLY A 944 -46.21 -21.79 24.51
C GLY A 944 -44.85 -21.12 24.42
N LEU A 945 -43.90 -21.67 23.63
CA LEU A 945 -42.64 -21.02 23.18
C LEU A 945 -41.68 -22.02 22.48
N TYR A 946 -41.83 -23.33 22.69
CA TYR A 946 -40.91 -24.34 22.11
C TYR A 946 -41.39 -25.01 20.82
N THR A 947 -42.62 -24.76 20.38
CA THR A 947 -43.23 -25.48 19.26
C THR A 947 -42.60 -25.12 17.91
N VAL A 948 -42.13 -23.88 17.73
CA VAL A 948 -41.64 -23.41 16.42
C VAL A 948 -40.29 -24.02 16.06
N ASN A 949 -39.36 -24.13 17.02
CA ASN A 949 -38.01 -24.70 16.79
C ASN A 949 -38.06 -26.23 16.63
N VAL A 950 -38.97 -26.91 17.34
CA VAL A 950 -39.17 -28.35 17.22
C VAL A 950 -39.81 -28.69 15.87
N LEU A 951 -40.78 -27.91 15.42
CA LEU A 951 -41.41 -28.12 14.10
C LEU A 951 -40.46 -27.79 12.95
N THR A 952 -39.61 -26.75 13.07
CA THR A 952 -38.61 -26.43 12.04
C THR A 952 -37.44 -27.42 12.02
N GLY A 953 -37.00 -27.95 13.17
CA GLY A 953 -36.01 -29.02 13.24
C GLY A 953 -36.53 -30.36 12.72
N ALA A 954 -37.75 -30.75 13.09
CA ALA A 954 -38.39 -31.96 12.57
C ALA A 954 -38.65 -31.86 11.05
N ALA A 955 -38.89 -30.66 10.53
CA ALA A 955 -39.06 -30.45 9.10
C ALA A 955 -37.81 -30.82 8.27
N GLY A 956 -36.60 -30.82 8.84
CA GLY A 956 -35.40 -31.32 8.18
C GLY A 956 -35.29 -32.86 8.18
N GLU A 957 -35.83 -33.52 9.21
CA GLU A 957 -35.58 -34.95 9.48
C GLU A 957 -36.76 -35.90 9.18
N LEU A 958 -37.99 -35.39 9.03
CA LEU A 958 -39.17 -36.20 8.72
C LEU A 958 -39.06 -36.91 7.36
N GLU A 959 -39.78 -38.01 7.11
CA GLU A 959 -39.88 -38.53 5.74
C GLU A 959 -40.82 -37.63 4.89
N PRO A 960 -40.63 -37.50 3.56
CA PRO A 960 -41.45 -36.62 2.70
C PRO A 960 -42.95 -36.82 2.87
N HIS A 961 -43.39 -38.06 3.08
CA HIS A 961 -44.79 -38.39 3.32
C HIS A 961 -45.34 -37.78 4.63
N SER A 962 -44.63 -37.94 5.74
CA SER A 962 -45.00 -37.40 7.06
C SER A 962 -44.85 -35.88 7.14
N LEU A 963 -43.93 -35.31 6.35
CA LEU A 963 -43.83 -33.88 6.14
C LEU A 963 -45.07 -33.35 5.40
N GLY A 964 -45.56 -34.08 4.39
CA GLY A 964 -46.81 -33.78 3.69
C GLY A 964 -48.04 -33.81 4.60
N GLU A 965 -48.15 -34.80 5.50
CA GLU A 965 -49.24 -34.86 6.49
C GLU A 965 -49.19 -33.71 7.50
N LEU A 966 -48.00 -33.34 7.97
CA LEU A 966 -47.79 -32.20 8.86
C LEU A 966 -48.19 -30.88 8.18
N ILE A 967 -47.75 -30.67 6.93
CA ILE A 967 -48.08 -29.49 6.12
C ILE A 967 -49.59 -29.43 5.84
N GLY A 968 -50.21 -30.55 5.48
CA GLY A 968 -51.66 -30.65 5.28
C GLY A 968 -52.45 -30.32 6.55
N THR A 969 -51.98 -30.82 7.70
CA THR A 969 -52.60 -30.54 9.02
C THR A 969 -52.50 -29.07 9.39
N LEU A 970 -51.32 -28.45 9.21
CA LEU A 970 -51.12 -27.02 9.47
C LEU A 970 -51.94 -26.13 8.52
N GLY A 971 -52.11 -26.55 7.27
CA GLY A 971 -52.94 -25.89 6.27
C GLY A 971 -54.43 -25.94 6.60
N ILE A 972 -54.96 -27.11 7.00
CA ILE A 972 -56.36 -27.28 7.42
C ILE A 972 -56.67 -26.44 8.67
N GLN A 973 -55.71 -26.34 9.59
CA GLN A 973 -55.81 -25.50 10.80
C GLN A 973 -55.57 -24.00 10.56
N ARG A 974 -55.34 -23.58 9.30
CA ARG A 974 -55.07 -22.19 8.90
C ARG A 974 -53.90 -21.53 9.64
N ARG A 975 -52.89 -22.30 10.08
CA ARG A 975 -51.69 -21.79 10.76
C ARG A 975 -50.61 -21.38 9.75
N VAL A 976 -50.91 -20.33 8.99
CA VAL A 976 -50.16 -19.91 7.80
C VAL A 976 -48.69 -19.54 8.09
N ASN A 977 -48.40 -18.87 9.21
CA ASN A 977 -47.03 -18.46 9.55
C ASN A 977 -46.13 -19.65 9.96
N ASP A 978 -46.70 -20.67 10.58
CA ASP A 978 -45.96 -21.86 11.01
C ASP A 978 -45.71 -22.80 9.83
N LEU A 979 -46.71 -22.91 8.94
CA LEU A 979 -46.59 -23.55 7.63
C LEU A 979 -45.44 -22.95 6.80
N ASP A 980 -45.43 -21.62 6.62
CA ASP A 980 -44.42 -20.93 5.80
C ASP A 980 -42.99 -21.10 6.37
N ARG A 981 -42.84 -21.28 7.69
CA ARG A 981 -41.55 -21.51 8.36
C ARG A 981 -41.08 -22.96 8.27
N VAL A 982 -41.99 -23.93 8.41
CA VAL A 982 -41.72 -25.36 8.23
C VAL A 982 -41.27 -25.65 6.80
N VAL A 983 -41.96 -25.08 5.80
CA VAL A 983 -41.61 -25.22 4.38
C VAL A 983 -40.27 -24.55 4.06
N ALA A 984 -40.01 -23.35 4.60
CA ALA A 984 -38.72 -22.69 4.42
C ALA A 984 -37.56 -23.45 5.09
N SER A 985 -37.79 -24.07 6.25
CA SER A 985 -36.79 -24.89 6.97
C SER A 985 -36.48 -26.19 6.23
N ALA A 986 -37.52 -26.89 5.73
CA ALA A 986 -37.34 -28.09 4.93
C ALA A 986 -36.58 -27.80 3.62
N ALA A 987 -36.91 -26.71 2.93
CA ALA A 987 -36.21 -26.28 1.71
C ALA A 987 -34.75 -25.91 1.96
N ALA A 988 -34.41 -25.33 3.11
CA ALA A 988 -33.04 -24.97 3.47
C ALA A 988 -32.18 -26.16 3.93
N GLN A 989 -32.78 -27.22 4.49
CA GLN A 989 -32.05 -28.31 5.18
C GLN A 989 -31.97 -29.63 4.39
N ARG A 990 -32.90 -29.92 3.46
CA ARG A 990 -33.02 -31.24 2.81
C ARG A 990 -32.32 -31.40 1.46
N GLY A 991 -31.66 -30.38 0.93
CA GLY A 991 -31.03 -30.44 -0.39
C GLY A 991 -32.01 -30.22 -1.55
N PRO A 992 -31.66 -30.65 -2.81
CA PRO A 992 -32.35 -30.20 -4.01
C PRO A 992 -33.84 -30.55 -4.00
N LEU A 993 -34.69 -29.59 -4.36
CA LEU A 993 -36.16 -29.74 -4.31
C LEU A 993 -36.69 -30.99 -5.04
N ALA A 994 -35.99 -31.45 -6.08
CA ALA A 994 -36.35 -32.61 -6.90
C ALA A 994 -36.46 -33.93 -6.12
N GLN A 995 -35.79 -34.03 -4.96
CA GLN A 995 -35.70 -35.30 -4.22
C GLN A 995 -36.82 -35.53 -3.21
N TRP A 996 -37.63 -34.51 -2.90
CA TRP A 996 -38.63 -34.63 -1.83
C TRP A 996 -39.94 -33.86 -2.08
N LEU A 997 -39.90 -32.79 -2.88
CA LEU A 997 -41.08 -31.97 -3.14
C LEU A 997 -42.19 -32.75 -3.90
N PRO A 998 -41.89 -33.60 -4.91
CA PRO A 998 -42.92 -34.39 -5.59
C PRO A 998 -43.71 -35.29 -4.62
N ASP A 999 -43.02 -35.99 -3.71
CA ASP A 999 -43.66 -36.88 -2.74
C ASP A 999 -44.54 -36.13 -1.74
N VAL A 1000 -44.13 -34.93 -1.33
CA VAL A 1000 -44.95 -34.05 -0.49
C VAL A 1000 -46.21 -33.59 -1.24
N LEU A 1001 -46.08 -33.23 -2.53
CA LEU A 1001 -47.21 -32.77 -3.35
C LEU A 1001 -48.19 -33.91 -3.67
N VAL A 1002 -47.71 -35.13 -3.84
CA VAL A 1002 -48.55 -36.32 -3.99
C VAL A 1002 -49.44 -36.55 -2.77
N VAL A 1003 -48.92 -36.32 -1.55
CA VAL A 1003 -49.70 -36.41 -0.30
C VAL A 1003 -50.75 -35.31 -0.19
N LEU A 1004 -50.48 -34.14 -0.76
CA LEU A 1004 -51.38 -32.99 -0.68
C LEU A 1004 -52.50 -32.98 -1.74
N ARG A 1005 -52.53 -33.93 -2.70
CA ARG A 1005 -53.50 -33.93 -3.81
C ARG A 1005 -54.95 -34.17 -3.36
N GLY A 1006 -55.82 -33.19 -3.64
CA GLY A 1006 -57.29 -33.25 -3.52
C GLY A 1006 -57.93 -31.86 -3.65
N ALA A 1007 -59.12 -31.76 -4.24
CA ALA A 1007 -59.77 -30.51 -4.70
C ALA A 1007 -60.02 -29.38 -3.66
N ARG A 1008 -59.60 -29.54 -2.40
CA ARG A 1008 -59.64 -28.53 -1.32
C ARG A 1008 -58.26 -27.99 -0.92
N LEU A 1009 -57.17 -28.57 -1.43
CA LEU A 1009 -55.79 -28.32 -0.99
C LEU A 1009 -54.89 -27.77 -2.12
N ASP A 1010 -55.44 -27.54 -3.31
CA ASP A 1010 -54.68 -27.05 -4.47
C ASP A 1010 -54.08 -25.65 -4.22
N ASP A 1011 -54.77 -24.77 -3.48
CA ASP A 1011 -54.25 -23.47 -3.03
C ASP A 1011 -53.09 -23.61 -2.01
N LEU A 1012 -53.12 -24.67 -1.21
CA LEU A 1012 -52.06 -24.98 -0.24
C LEU A 1012 -50.82 -25.53 -0.97
N ALA A 1013 -51.03 -26.41 -1.96
CA ALA A 1013 -49.97 -26.92 -2.82
C ALA A 1013 -49.29 -25.79 -3.59
N ALA A 1014 -50.04 -24.87 -4.20
CA ALA A 1014 -49.51 -23.70 -4.88
C ALA A 1014 -48.66 -22.79 -3.96
N ARG A 1015 -49.10 -22.59 -2.71
CA ARG A 1015 -48.36 -21.80 -1.71
C ARG A 1015 -47.07 -22.49 -1.24
N VAL A 1016 -47.12 -23.81 -1.03
CA VAL A 1016 -45.93 -24.61 -0.68
C VAL A 1016 -44.91 -24.56 -1.81
N ILE A 1017 -45.35 -24.71 -3.07
CA ILE A 1017 -44.50 -24.60 -4.27
C ILE A 1017 -43.86 -23.20 -4.36
N GLN A 1018 -44.63 -22.12 -4.29
CA GLN A 1018 -44.08 -20.76 -4.35
C GLN A 1018 -43.09 -20.48 -3.22
N LYS A 1019 -43.36 -20.96 -2.00
CA LYS A 1019 -42.49 -20.72 -0.85
C LYS A 1019 -41.20 -21.55 -0.91
N ALA A 1020 -41.28 -22.82 -1.32
CA ALA A 1020 -40.13 -23.70 -1.46
C ALA A 1020 -39.20 -23.23 -2.60
N VAL A 1021 -39.75 -22.90 -3.78
CA VAL A 1021 -38.97 -22.40 -4.93
C VAL A 1021 -38.27 -21.08 -4.60
N ARG A 1022 -38.92 -20.17 -3.87
CA ARG A 1022 -38.31 -18.89 -3.45
C ARG A 1022 -37.14 -19.05 -2.46
N CYS A 1023 -37.06 -20.18 -1.77
CA CYS A 1023 -36.03 -20.47 -0.77
C CYS A 1023 -34.90 -21.38 -1.30
N SER A 1024 -34.94 -21.77 -2.58
CA SER A 1024 -33.99 -22.71 -3.21
C SER A 1024 -33.30 -22.13 -4.47
N PRO A 1025 -32.15 -22.69 -4.92
CA PRO A 1025 -31.43 -22.19 -6.12
C PRO A 1025 -32.22 -22.40 -7.43
N THR A 1026 -32.07 -21.50 -8.41
CA THR A 1026 -32.83 -21.52 -9.68
C THR A 1026 -32.55 -22.74 -10.56
N SER A 1027 -31.39 -23.38 -10.42
CA SER A 1027 -31.02 -24.61 -11.15
C SER A 1027 -31.86 -25.82 -10.75
N ASP A 1028 -32.36 -25.86 -9.52
CA ASP A 1028 -33.11 -27.01 -9.00
C ASP A 1028 -34.56 -27.04 -9.49
N ALA A 1029 -35.13 -25.87 -9.80
CA ALA A 1029 -36.51 -25.76 -10.26
C ALA A 1029 -36.74 -26.41 -11.64
N ALA A 1030 -35.74 -26.39 -12.53
CA ALA A 1030 -35.84 -27.02 -13.86
C ALA A 1030 -35.89 -28.56 -13.76
N ALA A 1031 -35.02 -29.15 -12.94
CA ALA A 1031 -34.99 -30.60 -12.71
C ALA A 1031 -36.29 -31.11 -12.04
N VAL A 1032 -36.90 -30.28 -11.18
CA VAL A 1032 -38.21 -30.59 -10.58
C VAL A 1032 -39.32 -30.57 -11.63
N VAL A 1033 -39.31 -29.63 -12.57
CA VAL A 1033 -40.34 -29.55 -13.64
C VAL A 1033 -40.31 -30.79 -14.52
N ASP A 1034 -39.13 -31.27 -14.89
CA ASP A 1034 -38.98 -32.47 -15.71
C ASP A 1034 -39.49 -33.72 -14.95
N GLY A 1035 -39.09 -33.90 -13.69
CA GLY A 1035 -39.57 -35.02 -12.86
C GLY A 1035 -41.09 -35.00 -12.61
N LEU A 1036 -41.67 -33.83 -12.36
CA LEU A 1036 -43.12 -33.70 -12.18
C LEU A 1036 -43.89 -34.00 -13.47
N ARG A 1037 -43.36 -33.64 -14.65
CA ARG A 1037 -43.98 -33.99 -15.94
C ARG A 1037 -43.89 -35.49 -16.22
N GLU A 1038 -42.79 -36.13 -15.88
CA GLU A 1038 -42.63 -37.59 -15.96
C GLU A 1038 -43.63 -38.32 -15.05
N ASP A 1039 -43.91 -37.78 -13.86
CA ASP A 1039 -44.90 -38.33 -12.89
C ASP A 1039 -46.36 -37.93 -13.19
N GLY A 1040 -46.63 -37.29 -14.34
CA GLY A 1040 -47.97 -36.91 -14.79
C GLY A 1040 -48.61 -35.75 -14.01
N LEU A 1041 -47.81 -34.97 -13.28
CA LEU A 1041 -48.20 -33.76 -12.51
C LEU A 1041 -48.02 -32.48 -13.35
N CYS A 1042 -48.62 -32.45 -14.54
CA CYS A 1042 -48.36 -31.38 -15.51
C CYS A 1042 -48.83 -29.99 -15.03
N GLY A 1043 -49.91 -29.89 -14.25
CA GLY A 1043 -50.42 -28.60 -13.74
C GLY A 1043 -49.51 -27.99 -12.66
N GLU A 1044 -48.98 -28.82 -11.78
CA GLU A 1044 -48.02 -28.43 -10.74
C GLU A 1044 -46.65 -28.13 -11.35
N ALA A 1045 -46.23 -28.86 -12.38
CA ALA A 1045 -45.03 -28.56 -13.15
C ALA A 1045 -45.12 -27.18 -13.84
N ASP A 1046 -46.26 -26.85 -14.44
CA ASP A 1046 -46.48 -25.53 -15.05
C ASP A 1046 -46.49 -24.40 -13.99
N LEU A 1047 -47.00 -24.67 -12.78
CA LEU A 1047 -46.94 -23.74 -11.64
C LEU A 1047 -45.51 -23.54 -11.08
N VAL A 1048 -44.69 -24.60 -11.02
CA VAL A 1048 -43.25 -24.49 -10.66
C VAL A 1048 -42.51 -23.67 -11.72
N GLU A 1049 -42.78 -23.91 -13.01
CA GLU A 1049 -42.18 -23.19 -14.12
C GLU A 1049 -42.61 -21.72 -14.18
N GLU A 1050 -43.87 -21.41 -13.83
CA GLU A 1050 -44.38 -20.05 -13.73
C GLU A 1050 -43.87 -19.31 -12.47
N ALA A 1051 -43.78 -19.98 -11.32
CA ALA A 1051 -43.20 -19.42 -10.10
C ALA A 1051 -41.69 -19.14 -10.23
N ASN A 1052 -40.96 -19.99 -10.95
CA ASN A 1052 -39.55 -19.76 -11.28
C ASN A 1052 -39.37 -18.56 -12.23
N ARG A 1053 -40.26 -18.39 -13.23
CA ARG A 1053 -40.25 -17.23 -14.14
C ARG A 1053 -40.52 -15.88 -13.45
N HIS A 1054 -41.29 -15.85 -12.36
CA HIS A 1054 -41.76 -14.61 -11.70
C HIS A 1054 -40.90 -14.09 -10.53
N HIS A 1055 -39.79 -14.73 -10.14
CA HIS A 1055 -38.96 -14.29 -9.00
C HIS A 1055 -37.53 -13.85 -9.35
N ARG A 1056 -37.45 -12.63 -9.93
CA ARG A 1056 -36.23 -11.80 -9.93
C ARG A 1056 -35.87 -11.30 -8.52
N MET A 1057 -34.55 -11.28 -8.27
CA MET A 1057 -33.77 -10.69 -7.16
C MET A 1057 -33.52 -11.54 -5.90
N THR A 1058 -32.57 -12.47 -6.02
CA THR A 1058 -31.33 -12.31 -5.26
C THR A 1058 -30.26 -11.84 -6.24
N ARG A 1059 -29.71 -10.64 -5.97
CA ARG A 1059 -28.52 -10.01 -6.58
C ARG A 1059 -27.70 -10.96 -7.47
N TRP A 1060 -27.52 -10.68 -8.76
CA TRP A 1060 -26.74 -9.51 -9.20
C TRP A 1060 -25.58 -9.20 -8.23
N LEU A 1061 -24.78 -10.23 -7.96
CA LEU A 1061 -23.39 -10.24 -7.46
C LEU A 1061 -22.96 -11.72 -7.62
N HIS A 1062 -22.46 -12.15 -8.78
CA HIS A 1062 -21.16 -11.78 -9.32
C HIS A 1062 -21.18 -11.94 -10.87
N ARG A 1063 -20.54 -11.14 -11.75
CA ARG A 1063 -19.42 -10.21 -11.58
C ARG A 1063 -18.52 -10.49 -10.40
#